data_AF-A0A6Y0SX81-F1
#
_entry.id   AF-A0A6Y0SX81-F1
#
_cell.length_a   1.000
_cell.length_b   1.000
_cell.length_c   1.000
_cell.angle_alpha   90.00
_cell.angle_beta   90.00
_cell.angle_gamma   90.00
#
_symmetry.space_group_name_H-M   'P 1'
#
loop_
_entity.id
_entity.type
_entity.pdbx_description
1 polymer ?
#
loop_
_entity_poly.entity_id
_entity_poly.type
_entity_poly.pdbx_seq_one_letter_code
_entity_poly.pdbx_strand_id
1 'polypeptide(L)'
;MPEKDNDLQEHGLTLNVSELNTASWYQRVTFTLTNLYAQAVDLNQLQLNFTASAHPDPYSPFQGTMLGNQAVTLASDGGWPIEKNTITINHDGALMLAAGDTAELQCYLAATQTPVAISDLNATLAHDPARQGKVCVHFPAMTQTVALKPVIELLFPAGETRRFVGEWGEVLTIGDLSAGTYRLTVPVLANDEMQIAPVESSFTVTLQSGDAAAQVQVSCLPIVRYASARLMIDAPALGNAKLTVEIADATQADERTVTLIANQPQLITRLLAGHHYTVNLQPAMINNRFISAPIQLTGFIPAAAQIAEVAVAYQQSALDTASFVTVDATILGLPDGVAPQRYLFSSGKYQYSLMLESGSDRQTLALRFAPGLYDVQTDDIFIDSVPWRCEQAGPLRLLQKVNHVALEFLPGVTLQVKGWPDYLAHGGVTVNAPETVSLYRDIPFSALFKYDGFDGGGDPVPAAEVDVNGDGFLDYATLPIHKTVALVRQIEKEAGRSVMPVMVIYTANASGGSALADLQDAQKLRNHFGNFITQCLAAQSYKDETHPVPATFVLNPDFLGALQQGPYGYTVVRQKNSVPVNAQLAAAIQALPAMAGFIVPSLPTFSDDLYGYIQAVNYLVRQFAPDVAFGWQTNVWATGTADWVLRDTADPVAEGQAIAGFIHELGVYSGEYAPDFIAFDKFERDCFSPDALAHYGWNATCWLNYLAMVKQVTKALLTPAMLWQIPGGHMPTVEEGVSKISAAHFASGGTFFMGDARIGSDPDTLSLQLLNTALNSATYGVPTVGDFLRKDKGYDWGQMQALNLPDFNVFSILWGGGSTISITTIHSNGEDGGWLADKMVEYYAAPRYFR
;
A
#
# COMPACT_ATOMS: atom_id res chain seq x y z
N MET A 1 -23.24 61.02 -11.23
CA MET A 1 -23.07 60.04 -12.32
C MET A 1 -21.72 60.28 -12.94
N PRO A 2 -20.71 59.45 -12.63
CA PRO A 2 -19.55 59.27 -13.47
C PRO A 2 -19.73 58.08 -14.41
N GLU A 3 -18.96 58.11 -15.48
CA GLU A 3 -18.97 57.24 -16.64
C GLU A 3 -18.71 55.76 -16.31
N LYS A 4 -19.30 54.90 -17.13
CA LYS A 4 -19.01 53.47 -17.19
C LYS A 4 -17.54 53.27 -17.61
N ASP A 5 -16.75 52.66 -16.74
CA ASP A 5 -15.59 51.87 -17.17
C ASP A 5 -16.14 50.65 -17.94
N ASN A 6 -16.03 50.71 -19.26
CA ASN A 6 -16.14 49.55 -20.12
C ASN A 6 -14.74 48.93 -20.29
N ASP A 7 -14.69 47.61 -20.16
CA ASP A 7 -13.69 46.69 -20.73
C ASP A 7 -12.26 46.72 -20.17
N LEU A 8 -12.10 46.14 -18.97
CA LEU A 8 -10.99 45.19 -18.74
C LEU A 8 -11.49 43.81 -19.19
N GLN A 9 -11.32 43.49 -20.48
CA GLN A 9 -11.46 42.12 -20.96
C GLN A 9 -10.48 41.24 -20.19
N GLU A 10 -11.00 40.17 -19.58
CA GLU A 10 -10.27 39.19 -18.79
C GLU A 10 -9.11 38.60 -19.61
N HIS A 11 -7.87 38.95 -19.25
CA HIS A 11 -6.68 38.28 -19.77
C HIS A 11 -6.58 36.90 -19.09
N GLY A 12 -6.84 35.80 -19.83
CA GLY A 12 -6.79 34.46 -19.23
C GLY A 12 -7.37 33.33 -20.09
N LEU A 13 -7.88 32.31 -19.39
CA LEU A 13 -8.65 31.20 -19.96
C LEU A 13 -10.12 31.29 -19.53
N THR A 14 -11.03 30.82 -20.37
CA THR A 14 -12.44 30.59 -19.96
C THR A 14 -12.81 29.13 -20.15
N LEU A 15 -13.56 28.58 -19.18
CA LEU A 15 -14.00 27.18 -19.18
C LEU A 15 -15.52 27.12 -19.04
N ASN A 16 -16.18 26.43 -19.98
CA ASN A 16 -17.62 26.20 -19.97
C ASN A 16 -17.93 24.69 -20.02
N VAL A 17 -19.17 24.32 -19.70
CA VAL A 17 -19.66 22.94 -19.75
C VAL A 17 -20.96 22.86 -20.54
N SER A 18 -21.19 21.73 -21.23
CA SER A 18 -22.42 21.45 -21.96
C SER A 18 -23.66 21.47 -21.06
N GLU A 19 -24.85 21.60 -21.67
CA GLU A 19 -26.12 21.46 -20.97
C GLU A 19 -26.23 20.07 -20.29
N LEU A 20 -26.71 20.06 -19.04
CA LEU A 20 -26.85 18.84 -18.23
C LEU A 20 -28.30 18.32 -18.23
N ASN A 21 -28.46 17.00 -18.39
CA ASN A 21 -29.72 16.32 -18.16
C ASN A 21 -29.99 16.21 -16.66
N THR A 22 -30.93 17.02 -16.17
CA THR A 22 -31.33 17.09 -14.75
C THR A 22 -32.13 15.87 -14.25
N ALA A 23 -32.39 14.88 -15.11
CA ALA A 23 -33.03 13.62 -14.73
C ALA A 23 -32.07 12.42 -14.72
N SER A 24 -30.81 12.59 -15.15
CA SER A 24 -29.83 11.51 -15.17
C SER A 24 -28.77 11.70 -14.08
N TRP A 25 -28.51 10.62 -13.34
CA TRP A 25 -27.39 10.51 -12.40
C TRP A 25 -26.10 10.01 -13.07
N TYR A 26 -26.18 9.50 -14.30
CA TYR A 26 -25.04 9.11 -15.12
C TYR A 26 -25.18 9.64 -16.55
N GLN A 27 -24.28 10.52 -16.98
CA GLN A 27 -24.39 11.16 -18.30
C GLN A 27 -23.06 11.65 -18.85
N ARG A 28 -22.98 11.73 -20.18
CA ARG A 28 -21.83 12.32 -20.87
C ARG A 28 -21.92 13.85 -20.86
N VAL A 29 -20.81 14.52 -20.55
CA VAL A 29 -20.66 15.98 -20.54
C VAL A 29 -19.50 16.42 -21.44
N THR A 30 -19.53 17.66 -21.91
CA THR A 30 -18.45 18.29 -22.68
C THR A 30 -17.95 19.56 -21.97
N PHE A 31 -16.66 19.61 -21.64
CA PHE A 31 -15.96 20.82 -21.20
C PHE A 31 -15.36 21.55 -22.41
N THR A 32 -15.57 22.87 -22.51
CA THR A 32 -15.04 23.71 -23.59
C THR A 32 -14.15 24.80 -23.01
N LEU A 33 -12.86 24.75 -23.33
CA LEU A 33 -11.87 25.76 -22.96
C LEU A 33 -11.68 26.76 -24.11
N THR A 34 -11.59 28.05 -23.81
CA THR A 34 -11.22 29.10 -24.79
C THR A 34 -9.97 29.85 -24.31
N ASN A 35 -8.98 29.98 -25.18
CA ASN A 35 -7.78 30.78 -24.91
C ASN A 35 -8.02 32.27 -25.20
N LEU A 36 -8.08 33.11 -24.17
CA LEU A 36 -8.22 34.57 -24.31
C LEU A 36 -6.88 35.32 -24.23
N TYR A 37 -5.76 34.62 -24.06
CA TYR A 37 -4.45 35.25 -24.19
C TYR A 37 -4.21 35.69 -25.64
N ALA A 38 -3.44 36.77 -25.81
CA ALA A 38 -3.02 37.26 -27.12
C ALA A 38 -2.00 36.34 -27.83
N GLN A 39 -1.56 35.28 -27.15
CA GLN A 39 -0.58 34.31 -27.64
C GLN A 39 -1.10 32.89 -27.43
N ALA A 40 -0.51 31.93 -28.14
CA ALA A 40 -0.80 30.52 -27.92
C ALA A 40 -0.34 30.09 -26.51
N VAL A 41 -1.09 29.18 -25.90
CA VAL A 41 -0.79 28.61 -24.58
C VAL A 41 -0.61 27.11 -24.69
N ASP A 42 0.22 26.55 -23.81
CA ASP A 42 0.42 25.10 -23.72
C ASP A 42 -0.60 24.49 -22.74
N LEU A 43 -1.43 23.59 -23.24
CA LEU A 43 -2.43 22.86 -22.47
C LEU A 43 -1.86 21.62 -21.76
N ASN A 44 -0.60 21.26 -21.98
CA ASN A 44 0.01 20.20 -21.20
C ASN A 44 0.04 20.62 -19.72
N GLN A 45 -0.40 19.72 -18.84
CA GLN A 45 -0.61 19.95 -17.42
C GLN A 45 -1.68 21.02 -17.11
N LEU A 46 -2.59 21.32 -18.05
CA LEU A 46 -3.76 22.15 -17.78
C LEU A 46 -4.66 21.48 -16.75
N GLN A 47 -5.03 22.21 -15.69
CA GLN A 47 -6.01 21.75 -14.71
C GLN A 47 -7.37 22.40 -14.95
N LEU A 48 -8.41 21.59 -15.13
CA LEU A 48 -9.81 21.98 -15.12
C LEU A 48 -10.37 21.71 -13.73
N ASN A 49 -10.77 22.74 -12.99
CA ASN A 49 -11.36 22.56 -11.66
C ASN A 49 -12.84 22.95 -11.69
N PHE A 50 -13.68 22.20 -10.98
CA PHE A 50 -15.11 22.46 -10.87
C PHE A 50 -15.68 21.81 -9.61
N THR A 51 -16.83 22.31 -9.17
CA THR A 51 -17.59 21.77 -8.05
C THR A 51 -18.84 21.06 -8.59
N ALA A 52 -19.09 19.78 -8.25
CA ALA A 52 -20.22 19.03 -8.79
C ALA A 52 -20.85 18.02 -7.80
N SER A 53 -22.12 17.64 -8.03
CA SER A 53 -22.80 16.53 -7.33
C SER A 53 -22.48 15.15 -7.89
N ALA A 54 -21.46 15.08 -8.74
CA ALA A 54 -21.01 13.92 -9.48
C ALA A 54 -19.49 14.02 -9.64
N HIS A 55 -18.83 12.90 -9.92
CA HIS A 55 -17.42 12.86 -10.29
C HIS A 55 -17.27 12.33 -11.72
N PRO A 56 -16.17 12.67 -12.44
CA PRO A 56 -15.82 12.01 -13.67
C PRO A 56 -15.72 10.50 -13.46
N ASP A 57 -16.51 9.71 -14.20
CA ASP A 57 -16.48 8.25 -14.09
C ASP A 57 -15.12 7.74 -14.58
N PRO A 58 -14.25 7.28 -13.66
CA PRO A 58 -12.93 6.84 -14.03
C PRO A 58 -12.97 5.50 -14.79
N TYR A 59 -14.08 4.78 -14.81
CA TYR A 59 -14.22 3.53 -15.54
C TYR A 59 -14.78 3.71 -16.96
N SER A 60 -15.02 4.96 -17.38
CA SER A 60 -15.51 5.34 -18.71
C SER A 60 -14.44 6.00 -19.59
N PRO A 61 -14.53 5.91 -20.94
CA PRO A 61 -13.56 6.51 -21.83
C PRO A 61 -13.68 8.06 -21.94
N PHE A 62 -12.53 8.75 -21.96
CA PHE A 62 -12.40 10.19 -22.25
C PHE A 62 -12.14 10.45 -23.74
N GLN A 63 -12.66 11.55 -24.30
CA GLN A 63 -12.52 11.91 -25.73
C GLN A 63 -12.44 13.44 -25.93
N GLY A 64 -11.97 13.93 -27.08
CA GLY A 64 -12.03 15.36 -27.45
C GLY A 64 -10.71 15.96 -27.95
N THR A 65 -10.72 17.22 -28.39
CA THR A 65 -9.53 17.93 -28.92
C THR A 65 -8.60 18.48 -27.84
N MET A 66 -9.09 18.60 -26.60
CA MET A 66 -8.30 18.96 -25.44
C MET A 66 -7.53 17.75 -24.88
N LEU A 67 -7.93 16.53 -25.25
CA LEU A 67 -7.28 15.33 -24.78
C LEU A 67 -5.86 15.25 -25.37
N GLY A 68 -4.86 15.14 -24.50
CA GLY A 68 -3.50 14.87 -24.92
C GLY A 68 -3.30 13.41 -25.37
N ASN A 69 -2.04 13.00 -25.47
CA ASN A 69 -1.69 11.61 -25.82
C ASN A 69 -1.39 10.75 -24.59
N GLN A 70 -1.61 11.29 -23.39
CA GLN A 70 -1.47 10.62 -22.12
C GLN A 70 -2.81 10.65 -21.38
N ALA A 71 -3.02 9.68 -20.48
CA ALA A 71 -4.18 9.61 -19.60
C ALA A 71 -4.44 10.94 -18.87
N VAL A 72 -5.71 11.34 -18.68
CA VAL A 72 -6.02 12.47 -17.81
C VAL A 72 -5.79 12.08 -16.34
N THR A 73 -5.42 13.03 -15.49
CA THR A 73 -5.37 12.81 -14.03
C THR A 73 -6.63 13.35 -13.39
N LEU A 74 -7.34 12.53 -12.62
CA LEU A 74 -8.54 12.90 -11.89
C LEU A 74 -8.22 13.05 -10.40
N ALA A 75 -8.67 14.13 -9.77
CA ALA A 75 -8.58 14.33 -8.32
C ALA A 75 -9.93 14.83 -7.77
N SER A 76 -10.26 14.45 -6.54
CA SER A 76 -11.47 14.90 -5.84
C SER A 76 -11.18 15.13 -4.35
N ASP A 77 -11.82 16.14 -3.75
CA ASP A 77 -11.77 16.36 -2.31
C ASP A 77 -12.64 15.39 -1.49
N GLY A 78 -13.40 14.51 -2.16
CA GLY A 78 -14.26 13.49 -1.53
C GLY A 78 -15.43 14.07 -0.74
N GLY A 79 -15.80 15.35 -0.95
CA GLY A 79 -16.92 16.00 -0.27
C GLY A 79 -18.28 15.46 -0.71
N TRP A 80 -19.13 15.01 0.23
CA TRP A 80 -20.50 14.59 -0.11
C TRP A 80 -21.54 15.61 0.39
N PRO A 81 -22.61 15.94 -0.37
CA PRO A 81 -23.00 15.46 -1.71
C PRO A 81 -22.42 16.29 -2.87
N ILE A 82 -21.45 17.18 -2.60
CA ILE A 82 -20.85 18.08 -3.57
C ILE A 82 -19.33 18.01 -3.42
N GLU A 83 -18.67 17.57 -4.48
CA GLU A 83 -17.23 17.34 -4.56
C GLU A 83 -16.56 18.45 -5.37
N LYS A 84 -15.34 18.84 -4.96
CA LYS A 84 -14.43 19.63 -5.80
C LYS A 84 -13.59 18.66 -6.61
N ASN A 85 -13.74 18.75 -7.92
CA ASN A 85 -13.11 17.88 -8.88
C ASN A 85 -12.04 18.65 -9.66
N THR A 86 -10.95 17.95 -9.98
CA THR A 86 -9.91 18.43 -10.90
C THR A 86 -9.67 17.39 -11.98
N ILE A 87 -9.63 17.83 -13.24
CA ILE A 87 -9.15 17.04 -14.38
C ILE A 87 -7.87 17.70 -14.91
N THR A 88 -6.76 16.97 -14.89
CA THR A 88 -5.48 17.44 -15.45
C THR A 88 -5.24 16.81 -16.81
N ILE A 89 -4.93 17.63 -17.82
CA ILE A 89 -4.58 17.21 -19.17
C ILE A 89 -3.09 16.86 -19.23
N ASN A 90 -2.75 15.69 -19.77
CA ASN A 90 -1.36 15.23 -19.88
C ASN A 90 -0.97 15.00 -21.35
N HIS A 91 0.24 15.41 -21.73
CA HIS A 91 0.81 15.21 -23.07
C HIS A 91 2.34 15.00 -23.00
N ASP A 92 2.92 14.19 -23.89
CA ASP A 92 4.37 13.94 -23.96
C ASP A 92 5.20 15.17 -24.36
N GLY A 93 4.55 16.27 -24.75
CA GLY A 93 5.18 17.53 -25.15
C GLY A 93 4.21 18.70 -25.01
N ALA A 94 4.44 19.77 -25.78
CA ALA A 94 3.55 20.93 -25.77
C ALA A 94 2.26 20.65 -26.54
N LEU A 95 1.11 20.82 -25.89
CA LEU A 95 -0.22 20.73 -26.49
C LEU A 95 -0.75 22.14 -26.72
N MET A 96 -0.41 22.75 -27.85
CA MET A 96 -0.67 24.18 -28.07
C MET A 96 -2.13 24.48 -28.42
N LEU A 97 -2.71 25.48 -27.75
CA LEU A 97 -3.98 26.13 -28.12
C LEU A 97 -3.70 27.56 -28.59
N ALA A 98 -4.05 27.88 -29.84
CA ALA A 98 -3.80 29.20 -30.39
C ALA A 98 -4.66 30.29 -29.71
N ALA A 99 -4.25 31.55 -29.87
CA ALA A 99 -5.00 32.69 -29.34
C ALA A 99 -6.40 32.76 -29.97
N GLY A 100 -7.43 32.78 -29.14
CA GLY A 100 -8.84 32.80 -29.56
C GLY A 100 -9.45 31.45 -29.93
N ASP A 101 -8.67 30.37 -29.97
CA ASP A 101 -9.18 29.02 -30.30
C ASP A 101 -9.82 28.33 -29.09
N THR A 102 -10.62 27.30 -29.38
CA THR A 102 -11.28 26.45 -28.38
C THR A 102 -10.82 25.00 -28.42
N ALA A 103 -10.84 24.33 -27.26
CA ALA A 103 -10.58 22.90 -27.12
C ALA A 103 -11.69 22.23 -26.30
N GLU A 104 -12.03 20.98 -26.61
CA GLU A 104 -13.11 20.23 -25.95
C GLU A 104 -12.62 18.94 -25.28
N LEU A 105 -13.16 18.62 -24.10
CA LEU A 105 -13.00 17.34 -23.42
C LEU A 105 -14.37 16.74 -23.10
N GLN A 106 -14.59 15.47 -23.42
CA GLN A 106 -15.82 14.72 -23.17
C GLN A 106 -15.55 13.56 -22.21
N CYS A 107 -16.41 13.39 -21.21
CA CYS A 107 -16.37 12.28 -20.26
C CYS A 107 -17.78 11.99 -19.70
N TYR A 108 -17.96 10.88 -19.00
CA TYR A 108 -19.16 10.65 -18.20
C TYR A 108 -18.98 11.22 -16.80
N LEU A 109 -20.02 11.87 -16.26
CA LEU A 109 -20.15 12.16 -14.84
C LEU A 109 -21.11 11.14 -14.22
N ALA A 110 -20.69 10.54 -13.10
CA ALA A 110 -21.48 9.59 -12.30
C ALA A 110 -21.79 10.18 -10.92
N ALA A 111 -23.05 10.04 -10.49
CA ALA A 111 -23.54 10.44 -9.18
C ALA A 111 -24.34 9.30 -8.54
N THR A 112 -24.32 9.19 -7.23
CA THR A 112 -25.10 8.16 -6.51
C THR A 112 -26.58 8.54 -6.45
N GLN A 113 -27.33 8.20 -7.50
CA GLN A 113 -28.80 8.32 -7.56
C GLN A 113 -29.35 9.75 -7.40
N THR A 114 -28.51 10.78 -7.61
CA THR A 114 -28.91 12.18 -7.66
C THR A 114 -28.59 12.80 -9.02
N PRO A 115 -29.44 13.72 -9.54
CA PRO A 115 -29.11 14.47 -10.74
C PRO A 115 -27.77 15.20 -10.65
N VAL A 116 -27.04 15.23 -11.77
CA VAL A 116 -25.76 15.94 -11.88
C VAL A 116 -25.99 17.46 -11.90
N ALA A 117 -25.27 18.19 -11.04
CA ALA A 117 -25.15 19.64 -11.02
C ALA A 117 -23.67 20.03 -10.97
N ILE A 118 -23.30 21.14 -11.61
CA ILE A 118 -21.92 21.63 -11.71
C ILE A 118 -21.84 23.15 -11.50
N SER A 119 -20.76 23.62 -10.90
CA SER A 119 -20.48 25.02 -10.57
C SER A 119 -18.96 25.27 -10.45
N ASP A 120 -18.56 26.52 -10.19
CA ASP A 120 -17.17 26.93 -9.89
C ASP A 120 -16.11 26.52 -10.93
N LEU A 121 -16.48 26.50 -12.21
CA LEU A 121 -15.56 26.13 -13.29
C LEU A 121 -14.38 27.12 -13.39
N ASN A 122 -13.16 26.59 -13.37
CA ASN A 122 -11.95 27.35 -13.65
C ASN A 122 -10.89 26.48 -14.33
N ALA A 123 -9.93 27.13 -15.00
CA ALA A 123 -8.83 26.46 -15.68
C ALA A 123 -7.49 27.11 -15.31
N THR A 124 -6.48 26.31 -14.99
CA THR A 124 -5.14 26.77 -14.58
C THR A 124 -4.06 26.16 -15.45
N LEU A 125 -3.19 26.99 -16.02
CA LEU A 125 -2.04 26.56 -16.83
C LEU A 125 -0.85 26.19 -15.95
N ALA A 126 -0.09 25.18 -16.37
CA ALA A 126 1.19 24.87 -15.74
C ALA A 126 2.23 25.97 -15.96
N HIS A 127 2.22 26.62 -17.15
CA HIS A 127 3.03 27.79 -17.46
C HIS A 127 2.14 28.95 -17.90
N ASP A 128 1.93 29.90 -16.97
CA ASP A 128 1.10 31.06 -17.23
C ASP A 128 1.95 32.21 -17.82
N PRO A 129 1.59 32.78 -18.99
CA PRO A 129 2.26 33.96 -19.54
C PRO A 129 2.41 35.14 -18.58
N ALA A 130 1.57 35.25 -17.54
CA ALA A 130 1.62 36.27 -16.51
C ALA A 130 2.65 36.01 -15.38
N ARG A 131 3.30 34.85 -15.35
CA ARG A 131 4.30 34.44 -14.34
C ARG A 131 5.67 34.18 -14.98
N GLN A 132 6.60 35.11 -14.84
CA GLN A 132 7.93 35.10 -15.50
C GLN A 132 9.11 35.38 -14.54
N GLY A 133 8.87 35.50 -13.24
CA GLY A 133 9.88 35.82 -12.24
C GLY A 133 10.82 34.63 -11.98
N LYS A 134 12.02 34.90 -11.45
CA LYS A 134 13.03 33.87 -11.18
C LYS A 134 13.92 34.10 -9.96
N VAL A 135 14.37 33.01 -9.34
CA VAL A 135 15.42 32.99 -8.33
C VAL A 135 16.57 32.11 -8.82
N CYS A 136 17.78 32.66 -8.85
CA CYS A 136 18.99 31.97 -9.25
C CYS A 136 19.85 31.66 -8.02
N VAL A 137 20.14 30.39 -7.78
CA VAL A 137 20.97 29.92 -6.66
C VAL A 137 22.32 29.43 -7.17
N HIS A 138 23.39 29.99 -6.62
CA HIS A 138 24.77 29.66 -6.97
C HIS A 138 25.33 28.68 -5.94
N PHE A 139 25.66 27.48 -6.40
CA PHE A 139 26.33 26.48 -5.57
C PHE A 139 27.85 26.54 -5.79
N PRO A 140 28.66 26.26 -4.74
CA PRO A 140 30.11 26.23 -4.88
C PRO A 140 30.55 25.09 -5.81
N ALA A 141 31.61 25.31 -6.57
CA ALA A 141 32.25 24.24 -7.33
C ALA A 141 32.96 23.27 -6.37
N MET A 142 32.79 21.97 -6.56
CA MET A 142 33.46 20.94 -5.77
C MET A 142 34.80 20.57 -6.41
N THR A 143 35.83 20.41 -5.59
CA THR A 143 37.19 20.05 -6.04
C THR A 143 37.36 18.57 -6.36
N GLN A 144 36.36 17.75 -6.04
CA GLN A 144 36.31 16.31 -6.29
C GLN A 144 34.90 15.97 -6.79
N THR A 145 34.76 14.87 -7.52
CA THR A 145 33.43 14.34 -7.86
C THR A 145 32.69 13.94 -6.58
N VAL A 146 31.44 14.38 -6.45
CA VAL A 146 30.57 14.16 -5.29
C VAL A 146 29.27 13.55 -5.81
N ALA A 147 28.83 12.43 -5.21
CA ALA A 147 27.58 11.77 -5.61
C ALA A 147 26.33 12.56 -5.17
N LEU A 148 26.39 13.23 -4.00
CA LEU A 148 25.33 14.09 -3.48
C LEU A 148 25.20 15.35 -4.32
N LYS A 149 23.97 15.71 -4.72
CA LYS A 149 23.68 16.97 -5.42
C LYS A 149 23.25 18.08 -4.45
N PRO A 150 23.55 19.35 -4.74
CA PRO A 150 23.09 20.47 -3.92
C PRO A 150 21.57 20.63 -3.96
N VAL A 151 21.00 21.05 -2.84
CA VAL A 151 19.55 21.09 -2.60
C VAL A 151 19.14 22.43 -1.99
N ILE A 152 17.97 22.95 -2.34
CA ILE A 152 17.30 24.11 -1.74
C ILE A 152 15.85 23.77 -1.46
N GLU A 153 15.29 24.13 -0.32
CA GLU A 153 13.84 24.17 -0.06
C GLU A 153 13.35 25.63 -0.12
N LEU A 154 12.32 25.93 -0.90
CA LEU A 154 11.76 27.25 -1.17
C LEU A 154 10.32 27.32 -0.65
N LEU A 155 10.08 28.19 0.33
CA LEU A 155 8.76 28.58 0.79
C LEU A 155 8.21 29.72 -0.09
N PHE A 156 7.06 29.48 -0.71
CA PHE A 156 6.32 30.41 -1.56
C PHE A 156 5.48 31.38 -0.71
N PRO A 157 5.12 32.57 -1.24
CA PRO A 157 4.26 33.54 -0.54
C PRO A 157 2.91 32.98 -0.09
N ALA A 158 2.37 32.01 -0.82
CA ALA A 158 1.11 31.34 -0.51
C ALA A 158 1.24 30.30 0.64
N GLY A 159 2.44 30.08 1.18
CA GLY A 159 2.70 29.13 2.27
C GLY A 159 3.12 27.73 1.82
N GLU A 160 3.12 27.45 0.52
CA GLU A 160 3.60 26.19 -0.06
C GLU A 160 5.14 26.09 0.02
N THR A 161 5.70 24.92 0.28
CA THR A 161 7.16 24.70 0.23
C THR A 161 7.49 23.73 -0.91
N ARG A 162 8.51 24.03 -1.73
CA ARG A 162 9.05 23.11 -2.76
C ARG A 162 10.58 23.10 -2.71
N ARG A 163 11.23 21.96 -2.90
CA ARG A 163 12.70 21.83 -3.00
C ARG A 163 13.15 21.78 -4.46
N PHE A 164 14.41 22.11 -4.69
CA PHE A 164 15.05 22.21 -5.98
C PHE A 164 16.50 21.71 -5.87
N VAL A 165 17.00 21.02 -6.90
CA VAL A 165 18.29 20.32 -6.92
C VAL A 165 19.07 20.98 -8.02
N GLY A 166 20.25 21.45 -7.68
CA GLY A 166 21.17 22.00 -8.65
C GLY A 166 22.29 21.03 -8.97
N GLU A 167 23.30 21.57 -9.64
CA GLU A 167 24.59 20.94 -9.83
C GLU A 167 25.67 21.78 -9.15
N TRP A 168 26.70 21.12 -8.60
CA TRP A 168 27.80 21.83 -7.96
C TRP A 168 28.58 22.66 -8.99
N GLY A 169 28.84 23.93 -8.66
CA GLY A 169 29.50 24.87 -9.56
C GLY A 169 28.60 25.44 -10.66
N GLU A 170 27.34 25.04 -10.72
CA GLU A 170 26.34 25.60 -11.63
C GLU A 170 25.33 26.50 -10.90
N VAL A 171 24.51 27.18 -11.71
CA VAL A 171 23.44 28.06 -11.23
C VAL A 171 22.10 27.36 -11.41
N LEU A 172 21.44 27.04 -10.32
CA LEU A 172 20.07 26.57 -10.33
C LEU A 172 19.12 27.75 -10.54
N THR A 173 18.33 27.74 -11.61
CA THR A 173 17.33 28.78 -11.89
C THR A 173 15.92 28.26 -11.65
N ILE A 174 15.23 28.84 -10.67
CA ILE A 174 13.83 28.57 -10.35
C ILE A 174 13.00 29.66 -11.02
N GLY A 175 12.21 29.31 -12.04
CA GLY A 175 11.40 30.25 -12.83
C GLY A 175 9.89 30.17 -12.55
N ASP A 176 9.09 30.86 -13.37
CA ASP A 176 7.62 30.86 -13.31
C ASP A 176 7.07 31.40 -11.97
N LEU A 177 7.76 32.38 -11.40
CA LEU A 177 7.44 32.96 -10.09
C LEU A 177 6.66 34.27 -10.22
N SER A 178 5.68 34.48 -9.34
CA SER A 178 4.98 35.75 -9.18
C SER A 178 5.74 36.72 -8.26
N ALA A 179 5.26 37.95 -8.17
CA ALA A 179 5.76 38.90 -7.17
C ALA A 179 5.46 38.39 -5.75
N GLY A 180 6.42 38.50 -4.84
CA GLY A 180 6.25 38.06 -3.45
C GLY A 180 7.56 37.81 -2.71
N THR A 181 7.46 37.44 -1.43
CA THR A 181 8.62 37.08 -0.60
C THR A 181 8.71 35.58 -0.44
N TYR A 182 9.90 35.06 -0.71
CA TYR A 182 10.27 33.66 -0.68
C TYR A 182 11.35 33.44 0.38
N ARG A 183 11.33 32.26 1.03
CA ARG A 183 12.39 31.85 1.96
C ARG A 183 13.04 30.57 1.46
N LEU A 184 14.37 30.56 1.40
CA LEU A 184 15.16 29.40 0.99
C LEU A 184 15.78 28.75 2.23
N THR A 185 15.84 27.42 2.26
CA THR A 185 16.54 26.62 3.26
C THR A 185 17.51 25.68 2.55
N VAL A 186 18.75 25.57 3.04
CA VAL A 186 19.75 24.62 2.53
C VAL A 186 19.90 23.49 3.55
N PRO A 187 19.54 22.24 3.23
CA PRO A 187 19.69 21.13 4.15
C PRO A 187 21.14 20.63 4.19
N VAL A 188 21.46 19.85 5.23
CA VAL A 188 22.67 19.01 5.27
C VAL A 188 22.43 17.79 4.38
N LEU A 189 23.38 17.48 3.50
CA LEU A 189 23.34 16.34 2.58
C LEU A 189 24.17 15.19 3.16
N ALA A 190 23.66 13.96 3.15
CA ALA A 190 24.42 12.81 3.64
C ALA A 190 23.97 11.49 3.02
N ASN A 191 24.92 10.60 2.68
CA ASN A 191 24.68 9.21 2.28
C ASN A 191 25.67 8.26 3.00
N ASP A 192 25.77 7.01 2.55
CA ASP A 192 26.67 6.01 3.13
C ASP A 192 28.16 6.29 2.89
N GLU A 193 28.50 7.22 2.00
CA GLU A 193 29.87 7.55 1.57
C GLU A 193 30.35 8.92 2.06
N MET A 194 29.45 9.90 2.30
CA MET A 194 29.85 11.26 2.64
C MET A 194 28.74 12.12 3.27
N GLN A 195 29.13 13.25 3.86
CA GLN A 195 28.24 14.32 4.33
C GLN A 195 28.78 15.71 3.93
N ILE A 196 27.85 16.61 3.56
CA ILE A 196 28.11 18.01 3.19
C ILE A 196 27.11 18.91 3.91
N ALA A 197 27.60 19.83 4.74
CA ALA A 197 26.77 20.78 5.47
C ALA A 197 26.93 22.21 4.92
N PRO A 198 25.87 23.02 4.88
CA PRO A 198 25.99 24.43 4.50
C PRO A 198 26.62 25.26 5.62
N VAL A 199 27.23 26.39 5.24
CA VAL A 199 27.70 27.42 6.19
C VAL A 199 26.52 28.22 6.75
N GLU A 200 25.56 28.57 5.89
CA GLU A 200 24.31 29.23 6.24
C GLU A 200 23.14 28.41 5.70
N SER A 201 22.19 28.08 6.57
CA SER A 201 21.10 27.17 6.24
C SER A 201 19.83 27.87 5.76
N SER A 202 19.74 29.22 5.75
CA SER A 202 18.52 29.91 5.31
C SER A 202 18.78 31.28 4.69
N PHE A 203 18.00 31.62 3.64
CA PHE A 203 18.03 32.91 2.94
C PHE A 203 16.60 33.44 2.73
N THR A 204 16.43 34.75 2.55
CA THR A 204 15.13 35.38 2.23
C THR A 204 15.26 36.27 0.99
N VAL A 205 14.31 36.15 0.05
CA VAL A 205 14.33 36.80 -1.26
C VAL A 205 12.96 37.42 -1.56
N THR A 206 12.92 38.65 -2.09
CA THR A 206 11.66 39.30 -2.51
C THR A 206 11.70 39.64 -4.00
N LEU A 207 10.76 39.11 -4.77
CA LEU A 207 10.51 39.46 -6.17
C LEU A 207 9.49 40.59 -6.24
N GLN A 208 9.88 41.71 -6.84
CA GLN A 208 9.08 42.95 -6.85
C GLN A 208 7.97 42.96 -7.92
N SER A 209 8.08 42.12 -8.95
CA SER A 209 7.16 42.01 -10.07
C SER A 209 7.16 40.58 -10.62
N GLY A 210 6.16 40.24 -11.44
CA GLY A 210 6.01 38.92 -12.06
C GLY A 210 7.08 38.57 -13.08
N ASP A 211 8.08 39.41 -13.32
CA ASP A 211 9.23 39.21 -14.21
C ASP A 211 10.59 39.47 -13.50
N ALA A 212 10.57 39.74 -12.18
CA ALA A 212 11.77 40.06 -11.40
C ALA A 212 12.71 38.86 -11.22
N ALA A 213 14.01 39.13 -11.07
CA ALA A 213 15.04 38.13 -10.84
C ALA A 213 15.82 38.38 -9.53
N ALA A 214 16.14 37.33 -8.78
CA ALA A 214 16.97 37.40 -7.58
C ALA A 214 18.13 36.38 -7.61
N GLN A 215 19.16 36.62 -6.80
CA GLN A 215 20.40 35.82 -6.76
C GLN A 215 20.73 35.42 -5.31
N VAL A 216 21.09 34.17 -5.07
CA VAL A 216 21.49 33.63 -3.75
C VAL A 216 22.80 32.85 -3.88
N GLN A 217 23.74 33.06 -2.97
CA GLN A 217 25.03 32.36 -2.94
C GLN A 217 25.07 31.38 -1.77
N VAL A 218 25.29 30.09 -2.06
CA VAL A 218 25.44 29.04 -1.04
C VAL A 218 26.93 28.76 -0.81
N SER A 219 27.30 28.47 0.43
CA SER A 219 28.65 28.00 0.81
C SER A 219 28.53 26.76 1.68
N CYS A 220 29.50 25.84 1.59
CA CYS A 220 29.50 24.57 2.30
C CYS A 220 30.74 24.39 3.18
N LEU A 221 30.59 23.66 4.28
CA LEU A 221 31.67 23.15 5.10
C LEU A 221 32.42 22.01 4.38
N PRO A 222 33.65 21.67 4.82
CA PRO A 222 34.41 20.55 4.25
C PRO A 222 33.64 19.23 4.27
N ILE A 223 33.84 18.42 3.22
CA ILE A 223 33.20 17.10 3.06
C ILE A 223 33.71 16.14 4.14
N VAL A 224 32.79 15.49 4.85
CA VAL A 224 33.10 14.33 5.70
C VAL A 224 32.97 13.06 4.86
N ARG A 225 33.98 12.19 4.87
CA ARG A 225 34.00 10.93 4.11
C ARG A 225 33.74 9.74 5.03
N TYR A 226 32.85 8.86 4.57
CA TYR A 226 32.51 7.60 5.21
C TYR A 226 33.07 6.39 4.44
N ALA A 227 33.07 5.23 5.09
CA ALA A 227 33.58 3.95 4.63
C ALA A 227 32.81 2.80 5.29
N SER A 228 33.06 1.57 4.83
CA SER A 228 32.33 0.38 5.27
C SER A 228 33.28 -0.76 5.69
N ALA A 229 32.80 -1.63 6.56
CA ALA A 229 33.51 -2.82 7.00
C ALA A 229 32.57 -4.03 7.08
N ARG A 230 33.03 -5.20 6.68
CA ARG A 230 32.32 -6.47 6.83
C ARG A 230 32.94 -7.25 7.98
N LEU A 231 32.20 -7.39 9.06
CA LEU A 231 32.64 -8.10 10.26
C LEU A 231 32.14 -9.54 10.24
N MET A 232 32.99 -10.48 10.64
CA MET A 232 32.61 -11.89 10.78
C MET A 232 33.32 -12.52 11.96
N ILE A 233 32.61 -13.38 12.70
CA ILE A 233 33.19 -14.29 13.69
C ILE A 233 33.05 -15.73 13.20
N ASP A 234 34.17 -16.33 12.82
CA ASP A 234 34.24 -17.72 12.36
C ASP A 234 34.36 -18.66 13.57
N ALA A 235 33.22 -19.23 13.96
CA ALA A 235 33.08 -20.05 15.15
C ALA A 235 31.99 -21.12 14.96
N PRO A 236 32.25 -22.20 14.19
CA PRO A 236 31.23 -23.20 13.85
C PRO A 236 30.54 -23.83 15.07
N ALA A 237 31.28 -23.95 16.18
CA ALA A 237 30.77 -24.50 17.44
C ALA A 237 29.71 -23.61 18.14
N LEU A 238 29.62 -22.32 17.77
CA LEU A 238 28.61 -21.40 18.30
C LEU A 238 27.30 -21.44 17.49
N GLY A 239 27.26 -22.16 16.37
CA GLY A 239 26.10 -22.18 15.47
C GLY A 239 25.76 -20.76 15.00
N ASN A 240 24.47 -20.40 15.00
CA ASN A 240 23.99 -19.07 14.62
C ASN A 240 23.74 -18.17 15.84
N ALA A 241 24.59 -18.27 16.88
CA ALA A 241 24.44 -17.45 18.08
C ALA A 241 24.64 -15.95 17.79
N LYS A 242 23.86 -15.10 18.46
CA LYS A 242 23.95 -13.64 18.36
C LYS A 242 25.03 -13.10 19.28
N LEU A 243 25.87 -12.19 18.82
CA LEU A 243 27.03 -11.68 19.55
C LEU A 243 27.10 -10.17 19.40
N THR A 244 27.19 -9.44 20.51
CA THR A 244 27.26 -7.98 20.48
C THR A 244 28.71 -7.51 20.41
N VAL A 245 29.03 -6.63 19.48
CA VAL A 245 30.33 -5.97 19.37
C VAL A 245 30.16 -4.46 19.48
N GLU A 246 31.08 -3.82 20.17
CA GLU A 246 31.26 -2.37 20.16
C GLU A 246 32.37 -2.02 19.17
N ILE A 247 32.07 -1.11 18.26
CA ILE A 247 33.00 -0.57 17.28
C ILE A 247 33.25 0.88 17.67
N ALA A 248 34.47 1.23 18.04
CA ALA A 248 34.83 2.57 18.45
C ALA A 248 36.07 3.05 17.73
N ASP A 249 36.04 4.30 17.25
CA ASP A 249 37.23 4.97 16.73
C ASP A 249 38.18 5.36 17.88
N ALA A 250 39.44 5.64 17.55
CA ALA A 250 40.47 5.97 18.54
C ALA A 250 40.15 7.22 19.38
N THR A 251 39.23 8.08 18.92
CA THR A 251 38.80 9.29 19.63
C THR A 251 37.50 9.12 20.42
N GLN A 252 36.83 7.97 20.29
CA GLN A 252 35.46 7.70 20.76
C GLN A 252 34.41 8.70 20.24
N ALA A 253 34.69 9.37 19.13
CA ALA A 253 33.74 10.27 18.47
C ALA A 253 32.71 9.50 17.64
N ASP A 254 33.02 8.27 17.22
CA ASP A 254 32.10 7.35 16.53
C ASP A 254 32.14 6.00 17.23
N GLU A 255 31.12 5.75 18.06
CA GLU A 255 30.92 4.51 18.81
C GLU A 255 29.61 3.85 18.37
N ARG A 256 29.67 2.56 18.07
CA ARG A 256 28.51 1.79 17.59
C ARG A 256 28.42 0.45 18.28
N THR A 257 27.22 0.07 18.67
CA THR A 257 26.90 -1.29 19.13
C THR A 257 26.23 -2.05 17.99
N VAL A 258 26.80 -3.20 17.62
CA VAL A 258 26.34 -4.04 16.51
C VAL A 258 26.10 -5.47 17.02
N THR A 259 25.05 -6.13 16.56
CA THR A 259 24.82 -7.55 16.84
C THR A 259 25.17 -8.40 15.62
N LEU A 260 26.25 -9.17 15.73
CA LEU A 260 26.72 -10.17 14.76
C LEU A 260 25.97 -11.50 14.94
N ILE A 261 25.78 -12.26 13.85
CA ILE A 261 25.40 -13.67 13.91
C ILE A 261 26.66 -14.50 13.64
N ALA A 262 27.00 -15.41 14.54
CA ALA A 262 28.17 -16.25 14.38
C ALA A 262 28.13 -17.01 13.04
N ASN A 263 29.29 -17.13 12.38
CA ASN A 263 29.45 -17.75 11.07
C ASN A 263 28.73 -17.04 9.91
N GLN A 264 28.23 -15.82 10.11
CA GLN A 264 27.66 -14.99 9.05
C GLN A 264 28.38 -13.63 8.98
N PRO A 265 28.72 -13.14 7.77
CA PRO A 265 29.28 -11.81 7.60
C PRO A 265 28.21 -10.72 7.76
N GLN A 266 28.57 -9.59 8.38
CA GLN A 266 27.70 -8.43 8.52
C GLN A 266 28.39 -7.16 8.03
N LEU A 267 27.74 -6.43 7.12
CA LEU A 267 28.23 -5.16 6.59
C LEU A 267 27.84 -4.00 7.53
N ILE A 268 28.81 -3.17 7.88
CA ILE A 268 28.69 -1.95 8.67
C ILE A 268 29.07 -0.78 7.77
N THR A 269 28.19 0.20 7.61
CA THR A 269 28.42 1.39 6.76
C THR A 269 28.55 2.67 7.60
N ARG A 270 28.90 3.78 6.96
CA ARG A 270 29.04 5.12 7.58
C ARG A 270 30.17 5.27 8.61
N LEU A 271 31.20 4.44 8.59
CA LEU A 271 32.39 4.65 9.45
C LEU A 271 33.25 5.78 8.89
N LEU A 272 33.85 6.64 9.69
CA LEU A 272 34.75 7.69 9.22
C LEU A 272 35.96 7.10 8.48
N ALA A 273 36.13 7.50 7.22
CA ALA A 273 37.20 6.96 6.39
C ALA A 273 38.58 7.36 6.92
N GLY A 274 39.50 6.40 7.00
CA GLY A 274 40.87 6.61 7.46
C GLY A 274 41.05 6.71 8.98
N HIS A 275 39.97 6.62 9.76
CA HIS A 275 40.04 6.53 11.23
C HIS A 275 40.42 5.11 11.67
N HIS A 276 41.10 4.99 12.82
CA HIS A 276 41.44 3.69 13.39
C HIS A 276 40.32 3.23 14.32
N TYR A 277 39.69 2.11 13.99
CA TYR A 277 38.62 1.49 14.76
C TYR A 277 39.12 0.27 15.50
N THR A 278 38.50 -0.01 16.65
CA THR A 278 38.65 -1.26 17.38
C THR A 278 37.31 -1.95 17.55
N VAL A 279 37.30 -3.28 17.43
CA VAL A 279 36.12 -4.12 17.66
C VAL A 279 36.27 -4.80 19.02
N ASN A 280 35.40 -4.43 19.94
CA ASN A 280 35.31 -5.01 21.28
C ASN A 280 34.11 -5.95 21.37
N LEU A 281 34.37 -7.26 21.42
CA LEU A 281 33.33 -8.26 21.60
C LEU A 281 32.83 -8.26 23.05
N GLN A 282 31.56 -7.93 23.23
CA GLN A 282 30.91 -7.98 24.54
C GLN A 282 30.83 -9.42 25.05
N PRO A 283 31.07 -9.65 26.35
CA PRO A 283 31.02 -11.00 26.91
C PRO A 283 29.64 -11.66 26.76
N ALA A 284 29.62 -12.88 26.23
CA ALA A 284 28.42 -13.69 26.05
C ALA A 284 28.62 -15.11 26.61
N MET A 285 27.51 -15.76 26.97
CA MET A 285 27.49 -17.14 27.44
C MET A 285 26.66 -17.97 26.47
N ILE A 286 27.33 -18.74 25.61
CA ILE A 286 26.67 -19.53 24.55
C ILE A 286 26.89 -21.00 24.84
N ASN A 287 25.82 -21.78 24.98
CA ASN A 287 25.89 -23.23 25.20
C ASN A 287 26.85 -23.64 26.34
N ASN A 288 26.80 -22.93 27.48
CA ASN A 288 27.70 -23.10 28.63
C ASN A 288 29.20 -22.83 28.35
N ARG A 289 29.49 -22.03 27.33
CA ARG A 289 30.82 -21.44 27.06
C ARG A 289 30.78 -19.95 27.32
N PHE A 290 31.80 -19.44 28.00
CA PHE A 290 32.03 -18.00 28.10
C PHE A 290 32.83 -17.53 26.89
N ILE A 291 32.26 -16.62 26.11
CA ILE A 291 32.84 -16.00 24.92
C ILE A 291 33.14 -14.55 25.25
N SER A 292 34.34 -14.08 24.92
CA SER A 292 34.74 -12.69 25.18
C SER A 292 35.80 -12.22 24.18
N ALA A 293 36.02 -10.91 24.11
CA ALA A 293 37.15 -10.36 23.39
C ALA A 293 38.49 -10.86 23.98
N PRO A 294 39.52 -11.08 23.14
CA PRO A 294 40.89 -11.28 23.61
C PRO A 294 41.48 -9.99 24.20
N ILE A 295 42.63 -10.09 24.88
CA ILE A 295 43.33 -8.93 25.47
C ILE A 295 43.67 -7.87 24.41
N GLN A 296 44.07 -8.32 23.22
CA GLN A 296 44.34 -7.44 22.08
C GLN A 296 43.13 -7.42 21.15
N LEU A 297 42.40 -6.30 21.16
CA LEU A 297 41.21 -6.13 20.31
C LEU A 297 41.57 -6.12 18.82
N THR A 298 40.62 -6.56 17.98
CA THR A 298 40.76 -6.46 16.52
C THR A 298 40.71 -4.98 16.13
N GLY A 299 41.81 -4.45 15.58
CA GLY A 299 41.88 -3.11 15.01
C GLY A 299 41.76 -3.12 13.49
N PHE A 300 41.13 -2.11 12.90
CA PHE A 300 41.06 -1.92 11.45
C PHE A 300 40.96 -0.43 11.07
N ILE A 301 41.32 -0.10 9.83
CA ILE A 301 41.20 1.25 9.26
C ILE A 301 40.36 1.12 7.98
N PRO A 302 39.07 1.52 7.99
CA PRO A 302 38.25 1.47 6.79
C PRO A 302 38.66 2.60 5.83
N ALA A 303 38.86 2.25 4.57
CA ALA A 303 39.20 3.20 3.51
C ALA A 303 37.96 3.57 2.70
N ALA A 304 37.88 4.82 2.25
CA ALA A 304 36.80 5.26 1.36
C ALA A 304 36.73 4.37 0.10
N ALA A 305 35.52 4.07 -0.36
CA ALA A 305 35.24 3.23 -1.53
C ALA A 305 35.75 1.76 -1.47
N GLN A 306 36.15 1.28 -0.29
CA GLN A 306 36.54 -0.12 -0.07
C GLN A 306 35.77 -0.70 1.13
N ILE A 307 35.48 -2.00 1.07
CA ILE A 307 34.92 -2.74 2.21
C ILE A 307 36.09 -3.39 2.95
N ALA A 308 36.33 -2.99 4.20
CA ALA A 308 37.31 -3.64 5.05
C ALA A 308 36.76 -4.99 5.54
N GLU A 309 37.42 -6.10 5.23
CA GLU A 309 37.07 -7.42 5.76
C GLU A 309 37.70 -7.60 7.15
N VAL A 310 36.87 -7.78 8.18
CA VAL A 310 37.29 -7.78 9.59
C VAL A 310 36.90 -9.09 10.26
N ALA A 311 37.89 -9.95 10.49
CA ALA A 311 37.73 -11.14 11.32
C ALA A 311 37.75 -10.74 12.81
N VAL A 312 36.60 -10.86 13.47
CA VAL A 312 36.43 -10.50 14.88
C VAL A 312 37.03 -11.62 15.74
N ALA A 313 38.11 -11.28 16.46
CA ALA A 313 38.79 -12.23 17.32
C ALA A 313 37.98 -12.48 18.60
N TYR A 314 37.98 -13.72 19.06
CA TYR A 314 37.33 -14.12 20.31
C TYR A 314 38.19 -15.14 21.06
N GLN A 315 37.94 -15.24 22.36
CA GLN A 315 38.43 -16.31 23.20
C GLN A 315 37.25 -16.99 23.89
N GLN A 316 37.41 -18.28 24.17
CA GLN A 316 36.38 -19.08 24.82
C GLN A 316 36.91 -19.90 26.00
N SER A 317 36.07 -20.09 27.01
CA SER A 317 36.35 -20.97 28.15
C SER A 317 35.08 -21.71 28.58
N ALA A 318 35.24 -22.82 29.31
CA ALA A 318 34.10 -23.50 29.93
C ALA A 318 33.53 -22.64 31.07
N LEU A 319 32.21 -22.58 31.16
CA LEU A 319 31.52 -21.86 32.24
C LEU A 319 31.31 -22.77 33.45
N ASP A 320 31.44 -22.24 34.67
CA ASP A 320 30.98 -22.94 35.87
C ASP A 320 29.44 -22.94 35.89
N THR A 321 28.86 -24.14 35.79
CA THR A 321 27.41 -24.36 35.74
C THR A 321 26.86 -24.91 37.06
N ALA A 322 27.63 -24.87 38.16
CA ALA A 322 27.19 -25.40 39.45
C ALA A 322 25.88 -24.76 39.94
N SER A 323 25.73 -23.44 39.73
CA SER A 323 24.53 -22.64 40.08
C SER A 323 23.40 -22.71 39.04
N PHE A 324 23.62 -23.41 37.93
CA PHE A 324 22.64 -23.51 36.84
C PHE A 324 21.60 -24.59 37.16
N VAL A 325 20.50 -24.59 36.44
CA VAL A 325 19.36 -25.48 36.69
C VAL A 325 19.16 -26.44 35.54
N THR A 326 18.72 -27.64 35.88
CA THR A 326 18.16 -28.56 34.90
C THR A 326 16.75 -28.08 34.54
N VAL A 327 16.43 -28.16 33.26
CA VAL A 327 15.13 -27.80 32.72
C VAL A 327 14.57 -29.03 32.04
N ASP A 328 13.30 -29.32 32.28
CA ASP A 328 12.57 -30.31 31.50
C ASP A 328 11.56 -29.59 30.62
N ALA A 329 11.51 -29.93 29.34
CA ALA A 329 10.55 -29.40 28.40
C ALA A 329 9.50 -30.45 28.02
N THR A 330 8.32 -29.99 27.65
CA THR A 330 7.29 -30.77 26.96
C THR A 330 6.83 -29.97 25.75
N ILE A 331 6.73 -30.62 24.58
CA ILE A 331 6.22 -29.99 23.37
C ILE A 331 4.75 -30.36 23.21
N LEU A 332 3.89 -29.36 23.04
CA LEU A 332 2.43 -29.52 22.96
C LEU A 332 1.90 -29.05 21.60
N GLY A 333 0.72 -29.55 21.23
CA GLY A 333 -0.04 -29.10 20.07
C GLY A 333 0.35 -29.74 18.74
N LEU A 334 1.58 -30.22 18.58
CA LEU A 334 2.01 -30.88 17.34
C LEU A 334 1.35 -32.27 17.17
N PRO A 335 0.98 -32.65 15.94
CA PRO A 335 0.61 -34.02 15.57
C PRO A 335 1.70 -35.06 15.85
N ASP A 336 1.30 -36.32 16.06
CA ASP A 336 2.22 -37.44 16.25
C ASP A 336 3.12 -37.67 15.01
N GLY A 337 4.40 -37.95 15.24
CA GLY A 337 5.36 -38.31 14.18
C GLY A 337 6.16 -37.15 13.56
N VAL A 338 5.99 -35.92 14.07
CA VAL A 338 6.79 -34.76 13.66
C VAL A 338 8.25 -34.91 14.10
N ALA A 339 9.20 -34.56 13.22
CA ALA A 339 10.64 -34.65 13.51
C ALA A 339 11.08 -33.66 14.62
N PRO A 340 12.21 -33.92 15.31
CA PRO A 340 12.74 -33.01 16.34
C PRO A 340 13.09 -31.63 15.80
N GLN A 341 12.88 -30.59 16.62
CA GLN A 341 13.08 -29.20 16.22
C GLN A 341 14.15 -28.46 17.02
N ARG A 342 14.72 -27.42 16.39
CA ARG A 342 15.76 -26.59 17.00
C ARG A 342 15.15 -25.39 17.72
N TYR A 343 15.53 -25.23 18.98
CA TYR A 343 15.11 -24.11 19.81
C TYR A 343 16.32 -23.25 20.19
N LEU A 344 16.15 -21.93 20.14
CA LEU A 344 17.08 -20.94 20.67
C LEU A 344 16.44 -20.26 21.89
N PHE A 345 17.06 -20.44 23.05
CA PHE A 345 16.67 -19.77 24.29
C PHE A 345 17.65 -18.62 24.57
N SER A 346 17.15 -17.40 24.76
CA SER A 346 17.98 -16.20 24.95
C SER A 346 17.58 -15.43 26.21
N SER A 347 18.55 -15.05 27.05
CA SER A 347 18.34 -14.25 28.27
C SER A 347 19.53 -13.32 28.52
N GLY A 348 19.42 -12.06 28.10
CA GLY A 348 20.52 -11.10 28.14
C GLY A 348 21.77 -11.67 27.45
N LYS A 349 22.84 -11.92 28.21
CA LYS A 349 24.08 -12.51 27.70
C LYS A 349 24.06 -14.03 27.50
N TYR A 350 23.03 -14.74 27.98
CA TYR A 350 22.93 -16.20 27.87
C TYR A 350 22.16 -16.62 26.61
N GLN A 351 22.71 -17.59 25.87
CA GLN A 351 22.07 -18.23 24.73
C GLN A 351 22.27 -19.74 24.75
N TYR A 352 21.20 -20.49 24.48
CA TYR A 352 21.22 -21.96 24.40
C TYR A 352 20.52 -22.42 23.13
N SER A 353 21.20 -23.21 22.31
CA SER A 353 20.61 -23.84 21.12
C SER A 353 20.55 -25.35 21.31
N LEU A 354 19.36 -25.92 21.20
CA LEU A 354 19.07 -27.33 21.51
C LEU A 354 18.13 -27.93 20.47
N MET A 355 18.28 -29.24 20.20
CA MET A 355 17.28 -30.03 19.48
C MET A 355 16.35 -30.70 20.50
N LEU A 356 15.04 -30.57 20.33
CA LEU A 356 14.01 -31.18 21.18
C LEU A 356 13.08 -32.09 20.36
N GLU A 357 12.72 -33.24 20.91
CA GLU A 357 11.73 -34.15 20.30
C GLU A 357 10.34 -33.52 20.31
N SER A 358 9.53 -33.73 19.27
CA SER A 358 8.22 -33.06 19.09
C SER A 358 7.07 -33.68 19.87
N GLY A 359 7.36 -34.61 20.79
CA GLY A 359 6.37 -35.33 21.58
C GLY A 359 5.97 -34.61 22.88
N SER A 360 4.81 -35.03 23.42
CA SER A 360 4.30 -34.55 24.72
C SER A 360 5.00 -35.20 25.92
N ASP A 361 5.89 -36.16 25.68
CA ASP A 361 6.73 -36.75 26.72
C ASP A 361 7.71 -35.72 27.29
N ARG A 362 7.88 -35.78 28.61
CA ARG A 362 8.81 -34.92 29.33
C ARG A 362 10.25 -35.27 28.95
N GLN A 363 10.99 -34.29 28.43
CA GLN A 363 12.39 -34.45 28.04
C GLN A 363 13.30 -33.50 28.83
N THR A 364 14.40 -34.03 29.37
CA THR A 364 15.40 -33.24 30.09
C THR A 364 16.36 -32.57 29.11
N LEU A 365 16.50 -31.25 29.20
CA LEU A 365 17.36 -30.48 28.31
C LEU A 365 18.84 -30.83 28.53
N ALA A 366 19.58 -31.00 27.43
CA ALA A 366 20.97 -31.47 27.46
C ALA A 366 21.96 -30.48 28.11
N LEU A 367 21.60 -29.20 28.18
CA LEU A 367 22.40 -28.15 28.82
C LEU A 367 21.70 -27.67 30.09
N ARG A 368 22.49 -27.34 31.13
CA ARG A 368 21.98 -26.60 32.29
C ARG A 368 21.86 -25.13 31.96
N PHE A 369 20.83 -24.47 32.49
CA PHE A 369 20.47 -23.08 32.22
C PHE A 369 20.78 -22.19 33.41
N ALA A 370 21.22 -20.96 33.19
CA ALA A 370 21.19 -19.97 34.27
C ALA A 370 19.72 -19.67 34.65
N PRO A 371 19.38 -19.45 35.93
CA PRO A 371 18.06 -18.92 36.30
C PRO A 371 17.85 -17.54 35.67
N GLY A 372 16.67 -17.27 35.12
CA GLY A 372 16.41 -16.04 34.37
C GLY A 372 15.08 -16.05 33.61
N LEU A 373 14.85 -15.01 32.82
CA LEU A 373 13.74 -14.90 31.87
C LEU A 373 14.28 -15.14 30.47
N TYR A 374 13.75 -16.14 29.75
CA TYR A 374 14.25 -16.58 28.46
C TYR A 374 13.21 -16.37 27.36
N ASP A 375 13.59 -15.67 26.31
CA ASP A 375 12.87 -15.70 25.04
C ASP A 375 13.20 -17.01 24.32
N VAL A 376 12.20 -17.61 23.68
CA VAL A 376 12.34 -18.86 22.94
C VAL A 376 12.01 -18.63 21.49
N GLN A 377 12.87 -19.11 20.59
CA GLN A 377 12.68 -19.06 19.15
C GLN A 377 12.82 -20.47 18.57
N THR A 378 11.97 -20.82 17.61
CA THR A 378 12.03 -22.05 16.80
C THR A 378 11.49 -21.73 15.42
N ASP A 379 11.87 -22.53 14.43
CA ASP A 379 11.34 -22.42 13.08
C ASP A 379 9.89 -22.93 13.01
N ASP A 380 9.12 -22.40 12.06
CA ASP A 380 7.77 -22.86 11.73
C ASP A 380 7.81 -24.28 11.15
N ILE A 381 6.79 -25.09 11.43
CA ILE A 381 6.66 -26.47 10.94
C ILE A 381 5.46 -26.56 10.01
N PHE A 382 5.58 -27.20 8.86
CA PHE A 382 4.46 -27.36 7.92
C PHE A 382 3.98 -28.82 7.92
N ILE A 383 2.70 -29.02 8.24
CA ILE A 383 2.04 -30.34 8.24
C ILE A 383 0.79 -30.23 7.40
N ASP A 384 0.72 -30.99 6.30
CA ASP A 384 -0.39 -30.92 5.32
C ASP A 384 -0.70 -29.50 4.85
N SER A 385 0.33 -28.66 4.66
CA SER A 385 0.26 -27.22 4.31
C SER A 385 -0.22 -26.29 5.42
N VAL A 386 -0.56 -26.81 6.59
CA VAL A 386 -0.87 -25.99 7.76
C VAL A 386 0.46 -25.64 8.44
N PRO A 387 0.83 -24.35 8.55
CA PRO A 387 1.95 -23.95 9.36
C PRO A 387 1.61 -24.17 10.84
N TRP A 388 2.57 -24.59 11.64
CA TRP A 388 2.47 -24.74 13.09
C TRP A 388 3.57 -23.91 13.71
N ARG A 389 3.19 -22.97 14.58
CA ARG A 389 4.10 -22.00 15.19
C ARG A 389 4.14 -22.22 16.69
N CYS A 390 5.35 -22.21 17.27
CA CYS A 390 5.48 -22.17 18.71
C CYS A 390 5.36 -20.73 19.18
N GLU A 391 4.18 -20.36 19.66
CA GLU A 391 3.95 -19.04 20.23
C GLU A 391 4.02 -19.10 21.76
N GLN A 392 4.83 -18.23 22.35
CA GLN A 392 4.95 -18.06 23.79
C GLN A 392 4.21 -16.78 24.18
N ALA A 393 3.36 -16.85 25.21
CA ALA A 393 2.68 -15.65 25.75
C ALA A 393 3.64 -14.63 26.40
N GLY A 394 4.91 -15.00 26.57
CA GLY A 394 5.98 -14.17 27.11
C GLY A 394 7.24 -15.00 27.39
N PRO A 395 8.31 -14.39 27.94
CA PRO A 395 9.55 -15.11 28.23
C PRO A 395 9.34 -16.19 29.30
N LEU A 396 9.99 -17.34 29.13
CA LEU A 396 10.01 -18.44 30.07
C LEU A 396 10.81 -18.06 31.32
N ARG A 397 10.18 -18.17 32.50
CA ARG A 397 10.84 -17.92 33.78
C ARG A 397 11.45 -19.19 34.36
N LEU A 398 12.77 -19.24 34.43
CA LEU A 398 13.53 -20.32 35.07
C LEU A 398 13.96 -19.90 36.49
N LEU A 399 13.51 -20.66 37.50
CA LEU A 399 13.83 -20.50 38.92
C LEU A 399 15.04 -21.34 39.33
N GLN A 400 15.54 -21.13 40.56
CA GLN A 400 16.71 -21.85 41.09
C GLN A 400 16.49 -23.35 41.37
N LYS A 401 15.25 -23.86 41.41
CA LYS A 401 14.96 -25.29 41.63
C LYS A 401 13.74 -25.72 40.84
N VAL A 402 13.85 -26.90 40.19
CA VAL A 402 12.80 -27.63 39.44
C VAL A 402 12.07 -26.75 38.42
N ASN A 403 12.51 -26.81 37.17
CA ASN A 403 11.86 -26.10 36.07
C ASN A 403 11.27 -27.10 35.09
N HIS A 404 9.96 -26.98 34.87
CA HIS A 404 9.25 -27.67 33.81
C HIS A 404 8.58 -26.64 32.92
N VAL A 405 8.89 -26.66 31.62
CA VAL A 405 8.39 -25.70 30.65
C VAL A 405 7.57 -26.42 29.57
N ALA A 406 6.46 -25.81 29.17
CA ALA A 406 5.67 -26.25 28.03
C ALA A 406 5.95 -25.32 26.85
N LEU A 407 6.27 -25.90 25.69
CA LEU A 407 6.40 -25.19 24.43
C LEU A 407 5.23 -25.63 23.55
N GLU A 408 4.24 -24.76 23.39
CA GLU A 408 3.01 -25.08 22.69
C GLU A 408 3.07 -24.60 21.24
N PHE A 409 2.71 -25.48 20.31
CA PHE A 409 2.47 -25.13 18.92
C PHE A 409 1.00 -24.94 18.66
N LEU A 410 0.69 -23.85 17.97
CA LEU A 410 -0.65 -23.58 17.47
C LEU A 410 -0.64 -23.65 15.95
N PRO A 411 -1.71 -24.18 15.33
CA PRO A 411 -1.86 -24.09 13.89
C PRO A 411 -1.97 -22.60 13.51
N GLY A 412 -1.21 -22.21 12.50
CA GLY A 412 -1.28 -20.92 11.84
C GLY A 412 -2.32 -20.93 10.71
N VAL A 413 -2.25 -19.90 9.88
CA VAL A 413 -3.20 -19.69 8.78
C VAL A 413 -2.74 -20.41 7.53
N THR A 414 -3.61 -21.23 6.93
CA THR A 414 -3.36 -21.83 5.62
C THR A 414 -3.54 -20.78 4.53
N LEU A 415 -2.50 -20.55 3.72
CA LEU A 415 -2.52 -19.54 2.64
C LEU A 415 -3.11 -20.07 1.33
N GLN A 416 -3.28 -21.38 1.21
CA GLN A 416 -3.87 -21.97 0.02
C GLN A 416 -5.38 -21.68 -0.04
N VAL A 417 -5.77 -20.77 -0.92
CA VAL A 417 -7.18 -20.52 -1.29
C VAL A 417 -7.51 -21.32 -2.55
N LYS A 418 -8.73 -21.87 -2.63
CA LYS A 418 -9.14 -22.68 -3.79
C LYS A 418 -9.07 -21.86 -5.09
N GLY A 419 -8.50 -22.44 -6.15
CA GLY A 419 -8.33 -21.79 -7.45
C GLY A 419 -7.14 -20.82 -7.55
N TRP A 420 -6.49 -20.49 -6.43
CA TRP A 420 -5.30 -19.63 -6.42
C TRP A 420 -4.01 -20.47 -6.43
N PRO A 421 -2.90 -19.94 -6.97
CA PRO A 421 -1.62 -20.63 -6.96
C PRO A 421 -1.07 -20.84 -5.53
N ASP A 422 -0.06 -21.70 -5.40
CA ASP A 422 0.64 -22.01 -4.14
C ASP A 422 1.80 -21.03 -3.83
N TYR A 423 1.78 -19.86 -4.47
CA TYR A 423 2.69 -18.75 -4.27
C TYR A 423 1.90 -17.44 -4.15
N LEU A 424 2.52 -16.40 -3.56
CA LEU A 424 1.88 -15.10 -3.43
C LEU A 424 1.49 -14.55 -4.81
N ALA A 425 0.19 -14.38 -5.02
CA ALA A 425 -0.38 -13.95 -6.29
C ALA A 425 -0.44 -12.42 -6.38
N HIS A 426 -0.16 -11.89 -7.57
CA HIS A 426 -0.35 -10.48 -7.88
C HIS A 426 -1.45 -10.33 -8.94
N GLY A 427 -2.27 -9.30 -8.82
CA GLY A 427 -3.28 -8.98 -9.83
C GLY A 427 -3.54 -7.49 -9.95
N GLY A 428 -4.23 -7.07 -11.01
CA GLY A 428 -4.52 -5.66 -11.28
C GLY A 428 -5.98 -5.42 -11.60
N VAL A 429 -6.42 -4.16 -11.48
CA VAL A 429 -7.73 -3.73 -11.97
C VAL A 429 -7.79 -3.80 -13.50
N THR A 430 -8.98 -4.10 -14.04
CA THR A 430 -9.27 -3.99 -15.48
C THR A 430 -10.56 -3.21 -15.75
N VAL A 431 -10.69 -2.65 -16.95
CA VAL A 431 -11.93 -2.07 -17.50
C VAL A 431 -12.54 -2.95 -18.60
N ASN A 432 -12.05 -4.17 -18.78
CA ASN A 432 -12.46 -5.08 -19.85
C ASN A 432 -12.26 -4.53 -21.27
N ALA A 433 -11.27 -3.65 -21.45
CA ALA A 433 -10.95 -3.09 -22.76
C ALA A 433 -10.17 -4.10 -23.62
N PRO A 434 -10.44 -4.23 -24.93
CA PRO A 434 -9.77 -5.21 -25.80
C PRO A 434 -8.23 -5.13 -25.78
N GLU A 435 -7.68 -3.93 -25.67
CA GLU A 435 -6.24 -3.66 -25.58
C GLU A 435 -5.58 -4.24 -24.33
N THR A 436 -6.36 -4.56 -23.29
CA THR A 436 -5.86 -5.22 -22.06
C THR A 436 -5.11 -6.50 -22.39
N VAL A 437 -5.55 -7.25 -23.41
CA VAL A 437 -4.89 -8.50 -23.81
C VAL A 437 -3.46 -8.26 -24.27
N SER A 438 -3.24 -7.25 -25.11
CA SER A 438 -1.89 -6.88 -25.56
C SER A 438 -1.04 -6.29 -24.44
N LEU A 439 -1.64 -5.48 -23.56
CA LEU A 439 -0.92 -4.86 -22.43
C LEU A 439 -0.35 -5.92 -21.50
N TYR A 440 -1.11 -6.98 -21.22
CA TYR A 440 -0.69 -8.03 -20.30
C TYR A 440 0.05 -9.20 -20.94
N ARG A 441 0.21 -9.24 -22.28
CA ARG A 441 0.78 -10.41 -22.99
C ARG A 441 2.12 -10.85 -22.41
N ASP A 442 3.03 -9.91 -22.21
CA ASP A 442 4.42 -10.19 -21.82
C ASP A 442 4.68 -9.92 -20.33
N ILE A 443 3.68 -9.48 -19.57
CA ILE A 443 3.79 -9.16 -18.13
C ILE A 443 3.20 -10.32 -17.32
N PRO A 444 3.95 -11.04 -16.46
CA PRO A 444 3.41 -12.09 -15.60
C PRO A 444 2.55 -11.54 -14.48
N PHE A 445 1.40 -12.17 -14.24
CA PHE A 445 0.46 -11.86 -13.17
C PHE A 445 -0.48 -13.06 -12.97
N SER A 446 -1.29 -13.05 -11.92
CA SER A 446 -2.15 -14.18 -11.54
C SER A 446 -3.65 -13.86 -11.48
N ALA A 447 -4.05 -12.59 -11.41
CA ALA A 447 -5.46 -12.22 -11.35
C ALA A 447 -5.77 -10.88 -12.03
N LEU A 448 -7.00 -10.74 -12.56
CA LEU A 448 -7.58 -9.43 -12.88
C LEU A 448 -8.86 -9.25 -12.10
N PHE A 449 -9.04 -8.07 -11.51
CA PHE A 449 -10.27 -7.74 -10.81
C PHE A 449 -11.09 -6.65 -11.50
N LYS A 450 -12.41 -6.76 -11.36
CA LYS A 450 -13.40 -5.79 -11.86
C LYS A 450 -14.54 -5.65 -10.86
N TYR A 451 -15.00 -4.42 -10.65
CA TYR A 451 -16.25 -4.15 -9.95
C TYR A 451 -17.43 -4.71 -10.73
N ASP A 452 -18.22 -5.54 -10.07
CA ASP A 452 -19.47 -6.07 -10.58
C ASP A 452 -20.59 -5.08 -10.29
N GLY A 453 -21.46 -4.85 -11.27
CA GLY A 453 -22.42 -3.74 -11.27
C GLY A 453 -22.00 -2.55 -12.14
N PHE A 454 -22.84 -1.52 -12.17
CA PHE A 454 -22.69 -0.35 -13.07
C PHE A 454 -22.52 0.96 -12.30
N ASP A 455 -23.07 1.07 -11.09
CA ASP A 455 -22.97 2.27 -10.24
C ASP A 455 -22.03 2.12 -9.02
N GLY A 456 -21.46 0.94 -8.80
CA GLY A 456 -20.59 0.64 -7.66
C GLY A 456 -21.31 0.53 -6.30
N GLY A 457 -22.64 0.47 -6.30
CA GLY A 457 -23.50 0.31 -5.13
C GLY A 457 -24.34 -0.98 -5.12
N GLY A 458 -24.08 -1.91 -6.04
CA GLY A 458 -24.84 -3.17 -6.18
C GLY A 458 -26.16 -3.02 -6.97
N ASP A 459 -26.39 -1.84 -7.55
CA ASP A 459 -27.47 -1.52 -8.47
C ASP A 459 -28.88 -1.99 -8.00
N PRO A 460 -29.32 -1.66 -6.77
CA PRO A 460 -30.62 -2.12 -6.25
C PRO A 460 -31.81 -1.49 -6.97
N VAL A 461 -31.59 -0.44 -7.75
CA VAL A 461 -32.56 0.17 -8.66
C VAL A 461 -31.86 0.32 -10.01
N PRO A 462 -31.82 -0.76 -10.81
CA PRO A 462 -31.07 -0.77 -12.05
C PRO A 462 -31.64 0.24 -13.05
N ALA A 463 -30.75 0.81 -13.88
CA ALA A 463 -31.17 1.65 -14.99
C ALA A 463 -31.84 0.81 -16.09
N ALA A 464 -32.70 1.43 -16.91
CA ALA A 464 -33.46 0.73 -17.94
C ALA A 464 -32.58 0.02 -18.99
N GLU A 465 -31.32 0.45 -19.14
CA GLU A 465 -30.33 -0.13 -20.04
C GLU A 465 -29.79 -1.48 -19.55
N VAL A 466 -29.90 -1.77 -18.26
CA VAL A 466 -29.36 -2.99 -17.60
C VAL A 466 -30.46 -3.82 -16.90
N ASP A 467 -31.70 -3.36 -16.98
CA ASP A 467 -32.95 -4.03 -16.63
C ASP A 467 -33.96 -3.79 -17.77
N VAL A 468 -33.73 -4.46 -18.91
CA VAL A 468 -34.55 -4.28 -20.13
C VAL A 468 -35.95 -4.87 -19.95
N ASN A 469 -36.08 -5.86 -19.08
CA ASN A 469 -37.34 -6.55 -18.83
C ASN A 469 -38.21 -5.85 -17.77
N GLY A 470 -37.64 -4.93 -16.99
CA GLY A 470 -38.30 -4.13 -15.97
C GLY A 470 -38.66 -4.89 -14.69
N ASP A 471 -37.96 -5.98 -14.38
CA ASP A 471 -38.22 -6.82 -13.19
C ASP A 471 -37.53 -6.30 -11.91
N GLY A 472 -36.65 -5.31 -12.08
CA GLY A 472 -35.90 -4.66 -11.01
C GLY A 472 -34.59 -5.37 -10.66
N PHE A 473 -34.14 -6.34 -11.45
CA PHE A 473 -32.84 -7.01 -11.30
C PHE A 473 -31.91 -6.68 -12.47
N LEU A 474 -30.61 -6.89 -12.25
CA LEU A 474 -29.62 -6.84 -13.32
C LEU A 474 -29.84 -8.01 -14.29
N ASP A 475 -30.00 -7.69 -15.57
CA ASP A 475 -30.14 -8.69 -16.63
C ASP A 475 -28.89 -9.57 -16.71
N TYR A 476 -29.07 -10.90 -16.57
CA TYR A 476 -27.98 -11.88 -16.59
C TYR A 476 -26.98 -11.66 -17.75
N ALA A 477 -27.49 -11.41 -18.97
CA ALA A 477 -26.66 -11.27 -20.17
C ALA A 477 -25.78 -10.00 -20.19
N THR A 478 -26.06 -9.00 -19.36
CA THR A 478 -25.34 -7.72 -19.35
C THR A 478 -24.23 -7.69 -18.30
N LEU A 479 -24.18 -8.68 -17.39
CA LEU A 479 -23.29 -8.70 -16.25
C LEU A 479 -21.80 -8.56 -16.65
N PRO A 480 -21.02 -7.68 -15.98
CA PRO A 480 -19.60 -7.46 -16.25
C PRO A 480 -18.74 -8.73 -16.29
N ILE A 481 -19.06 -9.74 -15.47
CA ILE A 481 -18.33 -11.01 -15.41
C ILE A 481 -18.19 -11.69 -16.78
N HIS A 482 -19.20 -11.58 -17.66
CA HIS A 482 -19.13 -12.19 -18.98
C HIS A 482 -18.01 -11.62 -19.84
N LYS A 483 -17.74 -10.33 -19.68
CA LYS A 483 -16.63 -9.64 -20.36
C LYS A 483 -15.31 -9.94 -19.68
N THR A 484 -15.27 -9.93 -18.34
CA THR A 484 -14.05 -10.20 -17.57
C THR A 484 -13.52 -11.61 -17.79
N VAL A 485 -14.38 -12.64 -17.72
CA VAL A 485 -13.94 -14.02 -17.98
C VAL A 485 -13.51 -14.18 -19.44
N ALA A 486 -14.25 -13.64 -20.41
CA ALA A 486 -13.86 -13.73 -21.82
C ALA A 486 -12.48 -13.08 -22.08
N LEU A 487 -12.23 -11.91 -21.50
CA LEU A 487 -10.94 -11.22 -21.56
C LEU A 487 -9.82 -12.08 -20.95
N VAL A 488 -10.03 -12.57 -19.74
CA VAL A 488 -9.08 -13.42 -19.02
C VAL A 488 -8.73 -14.66 -19.84
N ARG A 489 -9.73 -15.38 -20.37
CA ARG A 489 -9.50 -16.59 -21.20
C ARG A 489 -8.73 -16.28 -22.47
N GLN A 490 -8.90 -15.09 -23.05
CA GLN A 490 -8.09 -14.65 -24.18
C GLN A 490 -6.62 -14.41 -23.76
N ILE A 491 -6.39 -13.78 -22.62
CA ILE A 491 -5.03 -13.58 -22.08
C ILE A 491 -4.36 -14.93 -21.81
N GLU A 492 -5.05 -15.88 -21.19
CA GLU A 492 -4.48 -17.20 -20.89
C GLU A 492 -4.07 -17.94 -22.18
N LYS A 493 -4.89 -17.83 -23.24
CA LYS A 493 -4.58 -18.41 -24.54
C LYS A 493 -3.35 -17.77 -25.20
N GLU A 494 -3.17 -16.45 -25.07
CA GLU A 494 -2.04 -15.73 -25.66
C GLU A 494 -0.75 -15.85 -24.84
N ALA A 495 -0.86 -15.83 -23.51
CA ALA A 495 0.27 -15.80 -22.58
C ALA A 495 0.65 -17.19 -22.01
N GLY A 496 -0.18 -18.22 -22.22
CA GLY A 496 0.12 -19.59 -21.81
C GLY A 496 0.14 -19.83 -20.29
N ARG A 497 -0.62 -19.04 -19.52
CA ARG A 497 -0.71 -19.13 -18.05
C ARG A 497 -2.15 -18.98 -17.60
N SER A 498 -2.50 -19.50 -16.42
CA SER A 498 -3.82 -19.30 -15.82
C SER A 498 -3.93 -17.94 -15.14
N VAL A 499 -5.12 -17.35 -15.21
CA VAL A 499 -5.44 -16.05 -14.63
C VAL A 499 -6.81 -16.16 -13.95
N MET A 500 -6.88 -15.74 -12.68
CA MET A 500 -8.11 -15.74 -11.89
C MET A 500 -8.92 -14.45 -12.15
N PRO A 501 -10.15 -14.53 -12.68
CA PRO A 501 -11.07 -13.40 -12.69
C PRO A 501 -11.62 -13.17 -11.28
N VAL A 502 -11.49 -11.95 -10.78
CA VAL A 502 -11.98 -11.55 -9.45
C VAL A 502 -13.09 -10.51 -9.63
N MET A 503 -14.28 -10.78 -9.10
CA MET A 503 -15.40 -9.83 -9.14
C MET A 503 -15.59 -9.18 -7.77
N VAL A 504 -15.62 -7.85 -7.74
CA VAL A 504 -15.90 -7.09 -6.51
C VAL A 504 -17.39 -6.79 -6.48
N ILE A 505 -18.11 -7.32 -5.51
CA ILE A 505 -19.58 -7.35 -5.48
C ILE A 505 -20.11 -6.62 -4.27
N TYR A 506 -21.09 -5.73 -4.48
CA TYR A 506 -21.90 -5.13 -3.42
C TYR A 506 -23.26 -5.84 -3.34
N THR A 507 -23.56 -6.42 -2.19
CA THR A 507 -24.89 -6.97 -1.84
C THR A 507 -25.70 -6.01 -0.97
N ALA A 508 -25.14 -4.84 -0.68
CA ALA A 508 -25.77 -3.62 -0.18
C ALA A 508 -24.85 -2.44 -0.50
N ASN A 509 -25.37 -1.26 -0.81
CA ASN A 509 -24.52 -0.10 -1.11
C ASN A 509 -23.86 0.43 0.16
N ALA A 510 -22.59 0.10 0.40
CA ALA A 510 -21.77 0.73 1.43
C ALA A 510 -20.82 1.80 0.88
N SER A 511 -20.80 2.00 -0.44
CA SER A 511 -20.01 3.05 -1.08
C SER A 511 -20.46 4.42 -0.58
N GLY A 512 -19.51 5.25 -0.13
CA GLY A 512 -19.81 6.52 0.53
C GLY A 512 -20.21 6.41 2.01
N GLY A 513 -20.12 5.21 2.61
CA GLY A 513 -20.09 5.04 4.06
C GLY A 513 -21.40 4.58 4.74
N SER A 514 -22.46 4.20 4.00
CA SER A 514 -23.64 3.61 4.65
C SER A 514 -24.52 2.66 3.83
N ALA A 515 -24.60 1.39 4.26
CA ALA A 515 -25.53 0.38 3.77
C ALA A 515 -26.90 0.36 4.48
N LEU A 516 -27.11 1.22 5.48
CA LEU A 516 -28.29 1.16 6.33
C LEU A 516 -29.61 1.35 5.55
N ALA A 517 -29.62 2.30 4.61
CA ALA A 517 -30.81 2.59 3.81
C ALA A 517 -31.25 1.39 2.95
N ASP A 518 -30.29 0.62 2.45
CA ASP A 518 -30.56 -0.55 1.62
C ASP A 518 -31.04 -1.74 2.44
N LEU A 519 -30.48 -1.95 3.64
CA LEU A 519 -30.90 -3.04 4.54
C LEU A 519 -32.32 -2.85 5.11
N GLN A 520 -32.78 -1.60 5.23
CA GLN A 520 -34.11 -1.26 5.75
C GLN A 520 -35.18 -1.14 4.66
N ASP A 521 -34.78 -0.98 3.40
CA ASP A 521 -35.69 -0.92 2.27
C ASP A 521 -35.94 -2.33 1.71
N ALA A 522 -37.19 -2.79 1.85
CA ALA A 522 -37.58 -4.13 1.41
C ALA A 522 -37.36 -4.36 -0.10
N GLN A 523 -37.60 -3.35 -0.93
CA GLN A 523 -37.42 -3.48 -2.38
C GLN A 523 -35.93 -3.56 -2.71
N LYS A 524 -35.11 -2.68 -2.14
CA LYS A 524 -33.66 -2.72 -2.38
C LYS A 524 -33.03 -4.02 -1.88
N LEU A 525 -33.39 -4.48 -0.68
CA LEU A 525 -32.89 -5.75 -0.15
C LEU A 525 -33.28 -6.95 -1.03
N ARG A 526 -34.53 -6.99 -1.53
CA ARG A 526 -34.97 -8.00 -2.51
C ARG A 526 -34.10 -7.95 -3.77
N ASN A 527 -33.86 -6.76 -4.30
CA ASN A 527 -33.11 -6.56 -5.54
C ASN A 527 -31.64 -6.97 -5.37
N HIS A 528 -31.01 -6.60 -4.26
CA HIS A 528 -29.66 -7.05 -3.92
C HIS A 528 -29.55 -8.58 -3.88
N PHE A 529 -30.51 -9.28 -3.27
CA PHE A 529 -30.50 -10.75 -3.29
C PHE A 529 -30.67 -11.31 -4.70
N GLY A 530 -31.56 -10.76 -5.52
CA GLY A 530 -31.75 -11.20 -6.91
C GLY A 530 -30.51 -10.97 -7.76
N ASN A 531 -29.94 -9.75 -7.72
CA ASN A 531 -28.71 -9.39 -8.42
C ASN A 531 -27.55 -10.31 -8.01
N PHE A 532 -27.40 -10.60 -6.72
CA PHE A 532 -26.31 -11.47 -6.28
C PHE A 532 -26.50 -12.93 -6.71
N ILE A 533 -27.73 -13.43 -6.76
CA ILE A 533 -28.03 -14.76 -7.32
C ILE A 533 -27.65 -14.80 -8.80
N THR A 534 -27.99 -13.79 -9.60
CA THR A 534 -27.65 -13.78 -11.04
C THR A 534 -26.13 -13.73 -11.24
N GLN A 535 -25.40 -12.96 -10.44
CA GLN A 535 -23.94 -12.91 -10.43
C GLN A 535 -23.30 -14.26 -10.04
N CYS A 536 -23.82 -14.92 -9.00
CA CYS A 536 -23.37 -16.26 -8.59
C CYS A 536 -23.54 -17.28 -9.73
N LEU A 537 -24.73 -17.32 -10.35
CA LEU A 537 -25.01 -18.22 -11.47
C LEU A 537 -24.11 -17.94 -12.67
N ALA A 538 -23.89 -16.66 -13.00
CA ALA A 538 -23.00 -16.26 -14.08
C ALA A 538 -21.56 -16.74 -13.83
N ALA A 539 -21.04 -16.56 -12.61
CA ALA A 539 -19.71 -17.05 -12.25
C ALA A 539 -19.60 -18.58 -12.32
N GLN A 540 -20.58 -19.29 -11.76
CA GLN A 540 -20.62 -20.75 -11.78
C GLN A 540 -20.72 -21.32 -13.21
N SER A 541 -21.35 -20.60 -14.14
CA SER A 541 -21.51 -21.02 -15.54
C SER A 541 -20.19 -21.15 -16.30
N TYR A 542 -19.12 -20.51 -15.81
CA TYR A 542 -17.78 -20.55 -16.42
C TYR A 542 -16.89 -21.69 -15.93
N LYS A 543 -17.42 -22.59 -15.09
CA LYS A 543 -16.68 -23.77 -14.67
C LYS A 543 -16.47 -24.72 -15.85
N ASP A 544 -15.24 -25.15 -16.03
CA ASP A 544 -14.86 -26.19 -16.98
C ASP A 544 -13.73 -27.09 -16.40
N GLU A 545 -13.26 -28.07 -17.17
CA GLU A 545 -12.21 -29.01 -16.73
C GLU A 545 -10.88 -28.33 -16.40
N THR A 546 -10.57 -27.22 -17.07
CA THR A 546 -9.34 -26.43 -16.88
C THR A 546 -9.51 -25.30 -15.86
N HIS A 547 -10.75 -24.89 -15.59
CA HIS A 547 -11.12 -23.84 -14.64
C HIS A 547 -12.15 -24.38 -13.63
N PRO A 548 -11.77 -25.33 -12.75
CA PRO A 548 -12.67 -25.91 -11.78
C PRO A 548 -13.15 -24.88 -10.73
N VAL A 549 -12.37 -23.81 -10.51
CA VAL A 549 -12.76 -22.60 -9.80
C VAL A 549 -12.82 -21.47 -10.84
N PRO A 550 -14.02 -21.07 -11.29
CA PRO A 550 -14.15 -20.21 -12.47
C PRO A 550 -13.90 -18.72 -12.21
N ALA A 551 -14.10 -18.28 -10.96
CA ALA A 551 -13.92 -16.91 -10.51
C ALA A 551 -13.71 -16.85 -8.99
N THR A 552 -13.35 -15.66 -8.49
CA THR A 552 -13.30 -15.32 -7.07
C THR A 552 -14.15 -14.07 -6.79
N PHE A 553 -14.82 -13.99 -5.64
CA PHE A 553 -15.57 -12.82 -5.21
C PHE A 553 -14.94 -12.10 -4.02
N VAL A 554 -14.85 -10.77 -4.11
CA VAL A 554 -14.60 -9.88 -2.98
C VAL A 554 -15.91 -9.19 -2.64
N LEU A 555 -16.49 -9.50 -1.48
CA LEU A 555 -17.82 -9.06 -1.10
C LEU A 555 -17.79 -7.80 -0.24
N ASN A 556 -18.73 -6.91 -0.55
CA ASN A 556 -19.17 -5.77 0.24
C ASN A 556 -18.03 -4.85 0.68
N PRO A 557 -17.30 -4.21 -0.25
CA PRO A 557 -16.40 -3.13 0.10
C PRO A 557 -17.05 -2.10 1.02
N ASP A 558 -16.30 -1.61 2.00
CA ASP A 558 -16.67 -0.65 3.05
C ASP A 558 -17.74 -1.10 4.05
N PHE A 559 -18.46 -2.19 3.79
CA PHE A 559 -19.60 -2.60 4.63
C PHE A 559 -19.16 -2.93 6.07
N LEU A 560 -18.18 -3.83 6.24
CA LEU A 560 -17.71 -4.20 7.59
C LEU A 560 -17.05 -3.02 8.31
N GLY A 561 -16.25 -2.21 7.59
CA GLY A 561 -15.61 -1.03 8.15
C GLY A 561 -16.62 0.01 8.64
N ALA A 562 -17.60 0.35 7.80
CA ALA A 562 -18.64 1.34 8.13
C ALA A 562 -19.54 0.86 9.29
N LEU A 563 -19.85 -0.44 9.34
CA LEU A 563 -20.58 -1.03 10.47
C LEU A 563 -19.80 -0.92 11.79
N GLN A 564 -18.47 -1.12 11.73
CA GLN A 564 -17.62 -1.13 12.92
C GLN A 564 -17.44 0.27 13.53
N GLN A 565 -17.23 1.30 12.70
CA GLN A 565 -17.08 2.68 13.19
C GLN A 565 -18.27 3.09 14.07
N GLY A 566 -19.48 2.68 13.69
CA GLY A 566 -20.67 2.82 14.53
C GLY A 566 -21.36 4.19 14.65
N PRO A 567 -20.92 5.34 14.07
CA PRO A 567 -21.68 6.59 14.24
C PRO A 567 -22.98 6.64 13.42
N TYR A 568 -23.24 5.67 12.54
CA TYR A 568 -24.38 5.68 11.60
C TYR A 568 -25.61 4.89 12.05
N GLY A 569 -25.71 4.48 13.33
CA GLY A 569 -26.96 3.90 13.84
C GLY A 569 -27.20 2.43 13.51
N TYR A 570 -26.20 1.68 13.05
CA TYR A 570 -26.32 0.26 12.71
C TYR A 570 -26.72 -0.68 13.86
N THR A 571 -26.73 -0.21 15.10
CA THR A 571 -27.38 -0.93 16.21
C THR A 571 -28.84 -1.26 15.90
N VAL A 572 -29.53 -0.46 15.08
CA VAL A 572 -30.91 -0.71 14.67
C VAL A 572 -31.04 -1.97 13.83
N VAL A 573 -30.07 -2.27 12.94
CA VAL A 573 -30.11 -3.47 12.10
C VAL A 573 -29.65 -4.74 12.81
N ARG A 574 -29.11 -4.62 14.03
CA ARG A 574 -28.79 -5.77 14.89
C ARG A 574 -30.01 -6.26 15.69
N GLN A 575 -31.08 -5.48 15.75
CA GLN A 575 -32.27 -5.84 16.53
C GLN A 575 -33.05 -6.92 15.80
N LYS A 576 -33.69 -7.81 16.56
CA LYS A 576 -34.54 -8.83 15.97
C LYS A 576 -35.66 -8.19 15.11
N ASN A 577 -35.88 -8.73 13.91
CA ASN A 577 -36.86 -8.29 12.91
C ASN A 577 -36.55 -6.91 12.27
N SER A 578 -35.32 -6.40 12.38
CA SER A 578 -34.95 -5.11 11.78
C SER A 578 -34.57 -5.19 10.31
N VAL A 579 -34.20 -6.38 9.81
CA VAL A 579 -33.86 -6.62 8.41
C VAL A 579 -34.73 -7.79 7.92
N PRO A 580 -35.64 -7.61 6.95
CA PRO A 580 -36.61 -8.65 6.56
C PRO A 580 -35.99 -9.73 5.63
N VAL A 581 -34.92 -10.37 6.09
CA VAL A 581 -34.06 -11.30 5.32
C VAL A 581 -34.87 -12.41 4.66
N ASN A 582 -35.62 -13.19 5.44
CA ASN A 582 -36.28 -14.39 4.91
C ASN A 582 -37.36 -14.04 3.88
N ALA A 583 -38.13 -12.98 4.16
CA ALA A 583 -39.20 -12.53 3.27
C ALA A 583 -38.65 -12.01 1.94
N GLN A 584 -37.60 -11.18 1.97
CA GLN A 584 -37.04 -10.60 0.74
C GLN A 584 -36.22 -11.61 -0.07
N LEU A 585 -35.50 -12.52 0.59
CA LEU A 585 -34.79 -13.60 -0.11
C LEU A 585 -35.77 -14.53 -0.85
N ALA A 586 -36.87 -14.93 -0.19
CA ALA A 586 -37.90 -15.74 -0.84
C ALA A 586 -38.58 -14.99 -1.99
N ALA A 587 -38.86 -13.69 -1.82
CA ALA A 587 -39.43 -12.86 -2.87
C ALA A 587 -38.50 -12.71 -4.08
N ALA A 588 -37.19 -12.54 -3.85
CA ALA A 588 -36.20 -12.48 -4.91
C ALA A 588 -36.17 -13.79 -5.73
N ILE A 589 -36.04 -14.94 -5.05
CA ILE A 589 -36.04 -16.27 -5.70
C ILE A 589 -37.32 -16.54 -6.49
N GLN A 590 -38.47 -16.09 -6.01
CA GLN A 590 -39.74 -16.24 -6.71
C GLN A 590 -39.85 -15.35 -7.95
N ALA A 591 -39.26 -14.16 -7.90
CA ALA A 591 -39.35 -13.16 -8.97
C ALA A 591 -38.30 -13.37 -10.08
N LEU A 592 -37.17 -14.01 -9.77
CA LEU A 592 -36.11 -14.26 -10.75
C LEU A 592 -36.62 -15.07 -11.96
N PRO A 593 -36.29 -14.67 -13.19
CA PRO A 593 -36.69 -15.41 -14.38
C PRO A 593 -35.95 -16.76 -14.46
N ALA A 594 -36.50 -17.68 -15.25
CA ALA A 594 -35.82 -18.94 -15.55
C ALA A 594 -34.53 -18.65 -16.33
N MET A 595 -33.40 -19.11 -15.79
CA MET A 595 -32.08 -18.97 -16.41
C MET A 595 -31.21 -20.21 -16.18
N ALA A 596 -30.16 -20.36 -16.99
CA ALA A 596 -29.29 -21.53 -16.94
C ALA A 596 -28.66 -21.69 -15.54
N GLY A 597 -28.65 -22.91 -15.02
CA GLY A 597 -28.11 -23.22 -13.69
C GLY A 597 -29.00 -22.83 -12.50
N PHE A 598 -30.05 -22.03 -12.71
CA PHE A 598 -30.96 -21.68 -11.62
C PHE A 598 -31.90 -22.83 -11.29
N ILE A 599 -31.78 -23.33 -10.06
CA ILE A 599 -32.70 -24.30 -9.47
C ILE A 599 -33.22 -23.68 -8.18
N VAL A 600 -34.53 -23.56 -8.07
CA VAL A 600 -35.19 -23.01 -6.88
C VAL A 600 -34.79 -23.88 -5.67
N PRO A 601 -34.04 -23.34 -4.69
CA PRO A 601 -33.55 -24.12 -3.58
C PRO A 601 -34.60 -24.27 -2.47
N SER A 602 -34.38 -25.23 -1.59
CA SER A 602 -35.00 -25.23 -0.26
C SER A 602 -34.25 -24.23 0.62
N LEU A 603 -34.90 -23.15 1.02
CA LEU A 603 -34.25 -22.12 1.82
C LEU A 603 -34.06 -22.55 3.28
N PRO A 604 -32.86 -22.39 3.86
CA PRO A 604 -32.70 -22.40 5.31
C PRO A 604 -33.39 -21.16 5.92
N THR A 605 -33.68 -21.22 7.22
CA THR A 605 -34.26 -20.08 7.96
C THR A 605 -33.14 -19.28 8.61
N PHE A 606 -33.06 -17.99 8.29
CA PHE A 606 -32.13 -17.05 8.90
C PHE A 606 -32.84 -16.22 9.99
N SER A 607 -32.11 -15.48 10.81
CA SER A 607 -32.72 -14.43 11.62
C SER A 607 -33.06 -13.22 10.75
N ASP A 608 -34.15 -12.51 11.06
CA ASP A 608 -34.50 -11.26 10.38
C ASP A 608 -33.74 -10.07 11.02
N ASP A 609 -32.42 -10.08 10.91
CA ASP A 609 -31.50 -9.06 11.42
C ASP A 609 -30.18 -9.09 10.63
N LEU A 610 -29.22 -8.24 11.00
CA LEU A 610 -27.90 -8.15 10.35
C LEU A 610 -27.15 -9.50 10.35
N TYR A 611 -27.25 -10.29 11.42
CA TYR A 611 -26.56 -11.57 11.53
C TYR A 611 -27.11 -12.56 10.50
N GLY A 612 -28.44 -12.62 10.37
CA GLY A 612 -29.09 -13.46 9.38
C GLY A 612 -28.85 -12.99 7.95
N TYR A 613 -28.74 -11.67 7.71
CA TYR A 613 -28.36 -11.12 6.40
C TYR A 613 -26.98 -11.61 5.95
N ILE A 614 -25.98 -11.53 6.84
CA ILE A 614 -24.61 -11.99 6.56
C ILE A 614 -24.60 -13.48 6.22
N GLN A 615 -25.32 -14.30 7.02
CA GLN A 615 -25.43 -15.73 6.77
C GLN A 615 -26.19 -16.04 5.46
N ALA A 616 -27.20 -15.24 5.11
CA ALA A 616 -27.91 -15.37 3.84
C ALA A 616 -27.01 -15.07 2.64
N VAL A 617 -26.21 -14.01 2.68
CA VAL A 617 -25.23 -13.67 1.64
C VAL A 617 -24.21 -14.81 1.47
N ASN A 618 -23.64 -15.30 2.57
CA ASN A 618 -22.71 -16.44 2.54
C ASN A 618 -23.35 -17.71 1.94
N TYR A 619 -24.59 -18.01 2.34
CA TYR A 619 -25.36 -19.12 1.81
C TYR A 619 -25.57 -19.00 0.29
N LEU A 620 -25.88 -17.80 -0.22
CA LEU A 620 -26.10 -17.60 -1.66
C LEU A 620 -24.90 -18.03 -2.50
N VAL A 621 -23.68 -17.71 -2.08
CA VAL A 621 -22.47 -18.19 -2.76
C VAL A 621 -22.38 -19.71 -2.70
N ARG A 622 -22.53 -20.32 -1.52
CA ARG A 622 -22.43 -21.78 -1.37
C ARG A 622 -23.52 -22.53 -2.14
N GLN A 623 -24.70 -21.93 -2.30
CA GLN A 623 -25.85 -22.54 -2.98
C GLN A 623 -25.77 -22.39 -4.51
N PHE A 624 -25.43 -21.20 -5.01
CA PHE A 624 -25.52 -20.88 -6.43
C PHE A 624 -24.16 -20.80 -7.14
N ALA A 625 -23.06 -20.69 -6.39
CA ALA A 625 -21.68 -20.68 -6.89
C ALA A 625 -20.72 -21.50 -6.00
N PRO A 626 -21.02 -22.79 -5.69
CA PRO A 626 -20.23 -23.59 -4.74
C PRO A 626 -18.74 -23.69 -5.08
N ASP A 627 -18.40 -23.60 -6.37
CA ASP A 627 -17.01 -23.70 -6.84
C ASP A 627 -16.24 -22.36 -6.75
N VAL A 628 -16.93 -21.22 -6.63
CA VAL A 628 -16.31 -19.89 -6.55
C VAL A 628 -15.72 -19.64 -5.16
N ALA A 629 -14.49 -19.13 -5.11
CA ALA A 629 -13.88 -18.67 -3.86
C ALA A 629 -14.44 -17.31 -3.48
N PHE A 630 -14.66 -17.03 -2.20
CA PHE A 630 -15.12 -15.70 -1.79
C PHE A 630 -14.61 -15.27 -0.43
N GLY A 631 -14.58 -13.96 -0.24
CA GLY A 631 -14.18 -13.33 1.03
C GLY A 631 -14.90 -12.01 1.24
N TRP A 632 -15.04 -11.60 2.50
CA TRP A 632 -15.56 -10.27 2.85
C TRP A 632 -14.42 -9.28 2.97
N GLN A 633 -14.68 -8.03 2.64
CA GLN A 633 -13.72 -6.95 2.79
C GLN A 633 -13.87 -6.20 4.13
N THR A 634 -12.73 -5.75 4.67
CA THR A 634 -12.64 -4.78 5.79
C THR A 634 -11.56 -3.73 5.53
N ASN A 635 -11.62 -2.60 6.23
CA ASN A 635 -10.80 -1.43 5.98
C ASN A 635 -9.79 -1.17 7.11
N VAL A 636 -8.64 -0.57 6.77
CA VAL A 636 -7.68 -0.07 7.77
C VAL A 636 -8.27 0.97 8.73
N TRP A 637 -9.29 1.71 8.29
CA TRP A 637 -9.98 2.75 9.07
C TRP A 637 -11.14 2.23 9.92
N ALA A 638 -11.43 0.92 9.93
CA ALA A 638 -12.63 0.35 10.54
C ALA A 638 -12.83 0.70 12.03
N THR A 639 -11.76 0.95 12.77
CA THR A 639 -11.76 1.32 14.19
C THR A 639 -11.76 2.83 14.45
N GLY A 640 -11.94 3.67 13.42
CA GLY A 640 -11.96 5.12 13.52
C GLY A 640 -11.41 5.79 12.28
N THR A 641 -10.16 6.25 12.31
CA THR A 641 -9.47 6.83 11.14
C THR A 641 -8.24 6.01 10.82
N ALA A 642 -7.79 6.02 9.57
CA ALA A 642 -6.52 5.38 9.20
C ALA A 642 -5.29 6.05 9.84
N ASP A 643 -5.43 7.25 10.43
CA ASP A 643 -4.33 8.01 11.03
C ASP A 643 -3.60 7.26 12.14
N TRP A 644 -4.21 6.21 12.71
CA TRP A 644 -3.54 5.39 13.73
C TRP A 644 -2.22 4.82 13.22
N VAL A 645 -2.08 4.52 11.92
CA VAL A 645 -0.82 4.00 11.34
C VAL A 645 0.31 5.03 11.34
N LEU A 646 -0.04 6.33 11.36
CA LEU A 646 0.89 7.46 11.31
C LEU A 646 1.47 7.80 12.70
N ARG A 647 0.88 7.27 13.77
CA ARG A 647 1.26 7.60 15.15
C ARG A 647 2.53 6.84 15.55
N ASP A 648 3.45 7.53 16.20
CA ASP A 648 4.65 6.89 16.78
C ASP A 648 4.29 5.83 17.86
N THR A 649 3.07 5.88 18.40
CA THR A 649 2.52 4.93 19.39
C THR A 649 1.48 3.97 18.77
N ALA A 650 1.51 3.73 17.47
CA ALA A 650 0.60 2.79 16.81
C ALA A 650 0.65 1.41 17.50
N ASP A 651 -0.53 0.83 17.76
CA ASP A 651 -0.66 -0.53 18.30
C ASP A 651 -1.46 -1.40 17.31
N PRO A 652 -0.79 -1.93 16.26
CA PRO A 652 -1.48 -2.70 15.23
C PRO A 652 -2.11 -3.99 15.77
N VAL A 653 -1.63 -4.50 16.91
CA VAL A 653 -2.20 -5.69 17.55
C VAL A 653 -3.54 -5.36 18.18
N ALA A 654 -3.65 -4.25 18.91
CA ALA A 654 -4.91 -3.79 19.48
C ALA A 654 -5.95 -3.49 18.39
N GLU A 655 -5.54 -2.81 17.31
CA GLU A 655 -6.41 -2.50 16.17
C GLU A 655 -6.91 -3.79 15.50
N GLY A 656 -6.01 -4.74 15.23
CA GLY A 656 -6.37 -6.03 14.64
C GLY A 656 -7.27 -6.88 15.55
N GLN A 657 -7.09 -6.83 16.87
CA GLN A 657 -7.98 -7.51 17.82
C GLN A 657 -9.39 -6.91 17.81
N ALA A 658 -9.51 -5.59 17.72
CA ALA A 658 -10.80 -4.92 17.66
C ALA A 658 -11.57 -5.28 16.37
N ILE A 659 -10.89 -5.25 15.22
CA ILE A 659 -11.47 -5.67 13.92
C ILE A 659 -11.89 -7.14 13.96
N ALA A 660 -11.01 -8.05 14.40
CA ALA A 660 -11.32 -9.47 14.47
C ALA A 660 -12.48 -9.76 15.43
N GLY A 661 -12.50 -9.10 16.60
CA GLY A 661 -13.58 -9.24 17.58
C GLY A 661 -14.94 -8.81 17.02
N PHE A 662 -14.96 -7.73 16.24
CA PHE A 662 -16.18 -7.28 15.56
C PHE A 662 -16.65 -8.26 14.48
N ILE A 663 -15.75 -8.72 13.62
CA ILE A 663 -16.06 -9.70 12.57
C ILE A 663 -16.54 -11.03 13.17
N HIS A 664 -15.94 -11.46 14.28
CA HIS A 664 -16.34 -12.65 15.02
C HIS A 664 -17.74 -12.50 15.64
N GLU A 665 -18.05 -11.33 16.22
CA GLU A 665 -19.37 -11.03 16.79
C GLU A 665 -20.49 -11.11 15.73
N LEU A 666 -20.22 -10.63 14.52
CA LEU A 666 -21.14 -10.75 13.40
C LEU A 666 -21.27 -12.17 12.84
N GLY A 667 -20.37 -13.08 13.23
CA GLY A 667 -20.37 -14.47 12.76
C GLY A 667 -19.99 -14.63 11.29
N VAL A 668 -19.30 -13.67 10.67
CA VAL A 668 -18.99 -13.66 9.22
C VAL A 668 -18.27 -14.94 8.77
N TYR A 669 -17.29 -15.40 9.56
CA TYR A 669 -16.48 -16.61 9.30
C TYR A 669 -16.88 -17.80 10.19
N SER A 670 -18.15 -17.84 10.62
CA SER A 670 -18.68 -18.94 11.44
C SER A 670 -19.75 -19.74 10.70
N GLY A 671 -19.96 -20.98 11.12
CA GLY A 671 -21.01 -21.85 10.56
C GLY A 671 -20.63 -22.53 9.25
N GLU A 672 -21.61 -23.17 8.61
CA GLU A 672 -21.41 -24.02 7.41
C GLU A 672 -21.08 -23.23 6.14
N TYR A 673 -21.35 -21.92 6.14
CA TYR A 673 -21.21 -21.06 4.97
C TYR A 673 -20.02 -20.11 5.06
N ALA A 674 -19.06 -20.37 5.97
CA ALA A 674 -17.91 -19.49 6.18
C ALA A 674 -17.15 -19.19 4.86
N PRO A 675 -16.73 -17.93 4.61
CA PRO A 675 -15.93 -17.56 3.44
C PRO A 675 -14.52 -18.18 3.45
N ASP A 676 -13.83 -18.10 2.32
CA ASP A 676 -12.53 -18.75 2.09
C ASP A 676 -11.33 -17.85 2.43
N PHE A 677 -11.50 -16.53 2.44
CA PHE A 677 -10.48 -15.53 2.78
C PHE A 677 -11.09 -14.22 3.29
N ILE A 678 -10.27 -13.30 3.80
CA ILE A 678 -10.65 -11.92 4.14
C ILE A 678 -9.86 -10.92 3.28
N ALA A 679 -10.51 -9.88 2.77
CA ALA A 679 -9.86 -8.81 1.99
C ALA A 679 -9.62 -7.55 2.85
N PHE A 680 -8.46 -6.92 2.69
CA PHE A 680 -8.09 -5.70 3.42
C PHE A 680 -7.84 -4.52 2.50
N ASP A 681 -8.63 -3.46 2.71
CA ASP A 681 -8.49 -2.22 1.96
C ASP A 681 -7.71 -1.16 2.74
N LYS A 682 -6.71 -0.60 2.08
CA LYS A 682 -6.01 0.60 2.54
C LYS A 682 -6.82 1.86 2.24
N PHE A 683 -7.53 1.89 1.12
CA PHE A 683 -7.85 3.02 0.25
C PHE A 683 -6.92 3.07 -0.99
N GLU A 684 -7.51 2.99 -2.19
CA GLU A 684 -6.79 2.84 -3.46
C GLU A 684 -5.80 3.96 -3.79
N ARG A 685 -5.95 5.15 -3.18
CA ARG A 685 -5.14 6.34 -3.52
C ARG A 685 -3.64 6.12 -3.33
N ASP A 686 -2.89 6.53 -4.35
CA ASP A 686 -1.43 6.59 -4.38
C ASP A 686 -0.94 7.46 -3.22
N CYS A 687 -0.02 6.97 -2.40
CA CYS A 687 0.24 7.48 -1.05
C CYS A 687 0.57 8.99 -1.00
N PHE A 688 1.28 9.51 -1.99
CA PHE A 688 1.69 10.93 -2.03
C PHE A 688 0.91 11.72 -3.08
N SER A 689 -0.19 11.15 -3.59
CA SER A 689 -1.18 11.86 -4.39
C SER A 689 -1.90 12.92 -3.55
N PRO A 690 -2.37 14.03 -4.15
CA PRO A 690 -3.12 15.07 -3.43
C PRO A 690 -4.26 14.52 -2.54
N ASP A 691 -5.02 13.55 -3.05
CA ASP A 691 -6.16 12.93 -2.35
C ASP A 691 -5.72 12.09 -1.13
N ALA A 692 -4.51 11.54 -1.14
CA ALA A 692 -3.98 10.73 -0.06
C ALA A 692 -3.27 11.57 1.02
N LEU A 693 -2.73 12.74 0.68
CA LEU A 693 -1.86 13.52 1.58
C LEU A 693 -2.56 13.93 2.89
N ALA A 694 -3.88 13.95 2.96
CA ALA A 694 -4.58 14.25 4.21
C ALA A 694 -4.40 13.16 5.29
N HIS A 695 -4.46 11.88 4.91
CA HIS A 695 -4.61 10.75 5.87
C HIS A 695 -3.90 9.43 5.46
N TYR A 696 -3.45 9.31 4.22
CA TYR A 696 -3.05 8.04 3.58
C TYR A 696 -1.65 8.07 2.96
N GLY A 697 -0.83 9.06 3.30
CA GLY A 697 0.60 9.10 2.97
C GLY A 697 1.39 8.19 3.89
N TRP A 698 1.85 7.05 3.40
CA TRP A 698 2.48 6.03 4.24
C TRP A 698 3.99 5.95 3.97
N ASN A 699 4.78 5.84 5.04
CA ASN A 699 6.18 5.45 4.96
C ASN A 699 6.31 3.94 5.30
N ALA A 700 7.52 3.39 5.37
CA ALA A 700 7.70 1.96 5.61
C ALA A 700 7.15 1.52 6.97
N THR A 701 7.33 2.33 8.02
CA THR A 701 6.75 2.05 9.35
C THR A 701 5.22 1.94 9.29
N CYS A 702 4.55 2.81 8.54
CA CYS A 702 3.10 2.77 8.37
C CYS A 702 2.63 1.48 7.68
N TRP A 703 3.32 1.07 6.61
CA TRP A 703 3.03 -0.19 5.92
C TRP A 703 3.23 -1.41 6.82
N LEU A 704 4.30 -1.43 7.62
CA LEU A 704 4.54 -2.51 8.59
C LEU A 704 3.47 -2.56 9.69
N ASN A 705 2.97 -1.41 10.15
CA ASN A 705 1.84 -1.34 11.07
C ASN A 705 0.58 -1.93 10.44
N TYR A 706 0.26 -1.56 9.19
CA TYR A 706 -0.86 -2.13 8.44
C TYR A 706 -0.74 -3.65 8.30
N LEU A 707 0.42 -4.16 7.88
CA LEU A 707 0.64 -5.61 7.75
C LEU A 707 0.56 -6.35 9.09
N ALA A 708 1.03 -5.74 10.19
CA ALA A 708 0.90 -6.31 11.53
C ALA A 708 -0.58 -6.41 11.98
N MET A 709 -1.41 -5.42 11.63
CA MET A 709 -2.86 -5.48 11.84
C MET A 709 -3.49 -6.61 11.01
N VAL A 710 -3.14 -6.72 9.72
CA VAL A 710 -3.60 -7.83 8.85
C VAL A 710 -3.25 -9.18 9.46
N LYS A 711 -2.00 -9.36 9.90
CA LYS A 711 -1.53 -10.59 10.56
C LYS A 711 -2.33 -10.91 11.82
N GLN A 712 -2.63 -9.91 12.64
CA GLN A 712 -3.40 -10.10 13.87
C GLN A 712 -4.85 -10.51 13.58
N VAL A 713 -5.51 -9.89 12.59
CA VAL A 713 -6.88 -10.23 12.21
C VAL A 713 -6.96 -11.65 11.63
N THR A 714 -6.11 -11.95 10.65
CA THR A 714 -6.06 -13.27 9.99
C THR A 714 -5.76 -14.40 10.98
N LYS A 715 -4.87 -14.15 11.95
CA LYS A 715 -4.58 -15.10 13.04
C LYS A 715 -5.81 -15.36 13.91
N ALA A 716 -6.53 -14.30 14.30
CA ALA A 716 -7.72 -14.44 15.15
C ALA A 716 -8.89 -15.15 14.43
N LEU A 717 -8.99 -14.97 13.10
CA LEU A 717 -10.01 -15.60 12.26
C LEU A 717 -9.58 -16.96 11.67
N LEU A 718 -8.30 -17.35 11.82
CA LEU A 718 -7.68 -18.49 11.13
C LEU A 718 -7.96 -18.50 9.61
N THR A 719 -7.94 -17.33 8.99
CA THR A 719 -8.37 -17.11 7.61
C THR A 719 -7.33 -16.26 6.86
N PRO A 720 -6.89 -16.63 5.64
CA PRO A 720 -5.85 -15.92 4.92
C PRO A 720 -6.33 -14.57 4.36
N ALA A 721 -5.38 -13.65 4.16
CA ALA A 721 -5.64 -12.30 3.67
C ALA A 721 -5.38 -12.13 2.16
N MET A 722 -6.29 -11.42 1.51
CA MET A 722 -6.05 -10.71 0.26
C MET A 722 -5.85 -9.23 0.59
N LEU A 723 -4.79 -8.62 0.08
CA LEU A 723 -4.66 -7.16 0.11
C LEU A 723 -5.39 -6.59 -1.10
N TRP A 724 -6.44 -5.82 -0.87
CA TRP A 724 -7.30 -5.24 -1.90
C TRP A 724 -7.98 -3.99 -1.35
N GLN A 725 -7.82 -2.79 -1.89
CA GLN A 725 -7.12 -2.41 -3.13
C GLN A 725 -5.86 -1.58 -2.81
N ILE A 726 -4.70 -2.03 -3.31
CA ILE A 726 -3.40 -1.44 -2.96
C ILE A 726 -2.89 -0.56 -4.11
N PRO A 727 -2.51 0.72 -3.87
CA PRO A 727 -1.94 1.57 -4.91
C PRO A 727 -0.63 0.99 -5.48
N GLY A 728 -0.54 0.95 -6.81
CA GLY A 728 0.64 0.48 -7.53
C GLY A 728 1.73 1.53 -7.74
N GLY A 729 1.46 2.82 -7.45
CA GLY A 729 2.41 3.89 -7.71
C GLY A 729 3.73 3.71 -6.96
N HIS A 730 4.80 4.30 -7.49
CA HIS A 730 6.14 4.20 -6.91
C HIS A 730 6.74 5.57 -6.59
N MET A 731 7.86 5.53 -5.87
CA MET A 731 8.67 6.69 -5.56
C MET A 731 9.70 6.87 -6.67
N PRO A 732 9.55 7.86 -7.58
CA PRO A 732 10.51 8.08 -8.66
C PRO A 732 11.88 8.48 -8.11
N THR A 733 12.94 8.01 -8.77
CA THR A 733 14.33 8.34 -8.41
C THR A 733 14.86 9.55 -9.19
N VAL A 734 15.98 10.12 -8.75
CA VAL A 734 16.71 11.16 -9.51
C VAL A 734 17.15 10.63 -10.87
N GLU A 735 17.60 9.37 -10.93
CA GLU A 735 18.06 8.73 -12.17
C GLU A 735 16.90 8.53 -13.16
N GLU A 736 15.75 8.08 -12.65
CA GLU A 736 14.55 7.89 -13.46
C GLU A 736 13.95 9.21 -13.96
N GLY A 737 14.03 10.24 -13.10
CA GLY A 737 13.26 11.46 -13.29
C GLY A 737 11.77 11.23 -13.02
N VAL A 738 10.95 12.17 -13.49
CA VAL A 738 9.49 12.21 -13.25
C VAL A 738 8.68 12.30 -14.54
N SER A 739 9.33 12.15 -15.71
CA SER A 739 8.65 12.29 -17.00
C SER A 739 7.69 11.14 -17.31
N LYS A 740 7.88 9.99 -16.67
CA LYS A 740 7.09 8.77 -16.89
C LYS A 740 6.03 8.51 -15.82
N ILE A 741 6.03 9.30 -14.75
CA ILE A 741 5.08 9.18 -13.65
C ILE A 741 4.71 10.58 -13.15
N SER A 742 3.42 10.89 -13.17
CA SER A 742 2.91 12.16 -12.66
C SER A 742 3.02 12.23 -11.13
N ALA A 743 3.18 13.43 -10.59
CA ALA A 743 3.20 13.68 -9.14
C ALA A 743 1.91 13.22 -8.44
N ALA A 744 0.80 13.15 -9.16
CA ALA A 744 -0.45 12.59 -8.65
C ALA A 744 -0.40 11.07 -8.40
N HIS A 745 0.63 10.38 -8.87
CA HIS A 745 0.79 8.93 -8.74
C HIS A 745 2.04 8.54 -7.96
N PHE A 746 2.75 9.50 -7.36
CA PHE A 746 3.84 9.17 -6.47
C PHE A 746 3.29 8.41 -5.27
N ALA A 747 3.85 7.23 -4.99
CA ALA A 747 3.43 6.43 -3.85
C ALA A 747 4.56 5.57 -3.32
N SER A 748 4.50 5.28 -2.02
CA SER A 748 5.39 4.32 -1.39
C SER A 748 4.90 2.88 -1.51
N GLY A 749 3.66 2.63 -1.93
CA GLY A 749 3.06 1.28 -1.97
C GLY A 749 3.81 0.34 -2.91
N GLY A 750 3.88 0.68 -4.20
CA GLY A 750 4.63 -0.08 -5.18
C GLY A 750 6.09 -0.28 -4.74
N THR A 751 6.77 0.79 -4.33
CA THR A 751 8.17 0.72 -3.86
C THR A 751 8.35 -0.13 -2.61
N PHE A 752 7.45 -0.08 -1.63
CA PHE A 752 7.54 -0.85 -0.39
C PHE A 752 7.44 -2.35 -0.67
N PHE A 753 6.42 -2.76 -1.43
CA PHE A 753 6.14 -4.16 -1.70
C PHE A 753 7.06 -4.74 -2.76
N MET A 754 7.33 -4.02 -3.85
CA MET A 754 8.12 -4.54 -4.96
C MET A 754 9.61 -4.23 -4.87
N GLY A 755 10.01 -3.27 -4.03
CA GLY A 755 11.40 -2.86 -3.85
C GLY A 755 11.96 -2.07 -5.04
N ASP A 756 12.85 -1.13 -4.75
CA ASP A 756 13.62 -0.40 -5.76
C ASP A 756 15.07 -0.19 -5.30
N ALA A 757 15.96 -1.05 -5.81
CA ALA A 757 17.37 -1.05 -5.43
C ALA A 757 18.10 0.28 -5.71
N ARG A 758 17.56 1.12 -6.59
CA ARG A 758 18.10 2.46 -6.87
C ARG A 758 17.96 3.41 -5.69
N ILE A 759 16.99 3.14 -4.80
CA ILE A 759 16.74 3.93 -3.59
C ILE A 759 17.63 3.48 -2.45
N GLY A 760 17.68 2.16 -2.22
CA GLY A 760 18.38 1.58 -1.07
C GLY A 760 17.87 2.17 0.25
N SER A 761 18.79 2.48 1.17
CA SER A 761 18.48 3.13 2.45
C SER A 761 18.62 4.66 2.44
N ASP A 762 18.85 5.27 1.28
CA ASP A 762 19.10 6.71 1.15
C ASP A 762 17.96 7.42 0.40
N PRO A 763 17.04 8.10 1.10
CA PRO A 763 15.96 8.84 0.47
C PRO A 763 16.41 9.98 -0.44
N ASP A 764 17.66 10.47 -0.36
CA ASP A 764 18.14 11.56 -1.25
C ASP A 764 18.39 11.10 -2.70
N THR A 765 18.30 9.78 -2.95
CA THR A 765 18.24 9.19 -4.31
C THR A 765 16.90 9.43 -5.00
N LEU A 766 15.87 9.83 -4.26
CA LEU A 766 14.53 10.10 -4.79
C LEU A 766 14.45 11.42 -5.53
N SER A 767 13.52 11.49 -6.48
CA SER A 767 13.23 12.72 -7.19
C SER A 767 12.92 13.82 -6.18
N LEU A 768 13.42 15.00 -6.46
CA LEU A 768 13.12 16.12 -5.60
C LEU A 768 11.63 16.41 -5.54
N GLN A 769 10.94 16.40 -6.67
CA GLN A 769 9.52 16.74 -6.70
C GLN A 769 8.75 15.94 -5.65
N LEU A 770 9.06 14.65 -5.50
CA LEU A 770 8.52 13.80 -4.44
C LEU A 770 8.96 14.24 -3.04
N LEU A 771 10.27 14.42 -2.81
CA LEU A 771 10.80 14.76 -1.48
C LEU A 771 10.19 16.03 -0.88
N ASN A 772 9.57 16.87 -1.71
CA ASN A 772 9.12 18.22 -1.34
C ASN A 772 7.64 18.33 -1.22
N THR A 773 6.93 17.28 -1.62
CA THR A 773 5.50 17.21 -1.49
C THR A 773 5.16 17.57 -0.05
N ALA A 774 4.41 18.66 0.10
CA ALA A 774 4.09 19.23 1.38
C ALA A 774 3.18 18.27 2.16
N LEU A 775 3.46 18.13 3.45
CA LEU A 775 2.66 17.36 4.38
C LEU A 775 2.13 18.26 5.49
N ASN A 776 0.93 17.95 5.96
CA ASN A 776 0.40 18.59 7.15
C ASN A 776 1.17 18.11 8.38
N SER A 777 2.01 18.97 8.96
CA SER A 777 2.82 18.61 10.14
C SER A 777 1.99 18.23 11.36
N ALA A 778 0.73 18.65 11.46
CA ALA A 778 -0.15 18.19 12.53
C ALA A 778 -0.51 16.70 12.40
N THR A 779 -0.61 16.20 11.17
CA THR A 779 -0.93 14.79 10.88
C THR A 779 0.32 13.92 10.87
N TYR A 780 1.39 14.36 10.19
CA TYR A 780 2.60 13.53 9.94
C TYR A 780 3.75 13.80 10.91
N GLY A 781 3.66 14.88 11.70
CA GLY A 781 4.73 15.35 12.58
C GLY A 781 5.90 16.04 11.85
N VAL A 782 5.84 16.15 10.52
CA VAL A 782 6.87 16.72 9.65
C VAL A 782 6.26 17.46 8.46
N PRO A 783 6.98 18.41 7.83
CA PRO A 783 6.40 19.28 6.80
C PRO A 783 6.50 18.74 5.36
N THR A 784 7.31 17.72 5.10
CA THR A 784 7.55 17.20 3.74
C THR A 784 7.60 15.68 3.71
N VAL A 785 7.32 15.09 2.55
CA VAL A 785 7.49 13.64 2.32
C VAL A 785 8.93 13.21 2.55
N GLY A 786 9.92 14.00 2.15
CA GLY A 786 11.33 13.67 2.38
C GLY A 786 11.68 13.55 3.87
N ASP A 787 11.17 14.46 4.71
CA ASP A 787 11.34 14.35 6.17
C ASP A 787 10.59 13.14 6.75
N PHE A 788 9.43 12.82 6.19
CA PHE A 788 8.61 11.70 6.63
C PHE A 788 9.26 10.35 6.33
N LEU A 789 9.84 10.18 5.14
CA LEU A 789 10.62 8.99 4.77
C LEU A 789 11.86 8.83 5.64
N ARG A 790 12.52 9.93 6.04
CA ARG A 790 13.68 9.87 6.95
C ARG A 790 13.33 9.43 8.37
N LYS A 791 12.05 9.47 8.79
CA LYS A 791 11.61 8.91 10.08
C LYS A 791 11.78 7.38 10.15
N ASP A 792 11.90 6.69 9.01
CA ASP A 792 12.09 5.23 8.95
C ASP A 792 13.53 4.77 9.33
N LYS A 793 14.41 5.69 9.75
CA LYS A 793 15.74 5.39 10.32
C LYS A 793 16.64 4.51 9.42
N GLY A 794 16.59 4.72 8.11
CA GLY A 794 17.42 4.01 7.14
C GLY A 794 16.84 2.66 6.68
N TYR A 795 15.51 2.50 6.71
CA TYR A 795 14.82 1.41 6.03
C TYR A 795 15.31 1.28 4.59
N ASP A 796 15.63 0.06 4.18
CA ASP A 796 16.08 -0.25 2.83
C ASP A 796 14.88 -0.42 1.89
N TRP A 797 14.62 0.58 1.06
CA TRP A 797 13.58 0.55 0.03
C TRP A 797 13.95 -0.31 -1.18
N GLY A 798 15.18 -0.82 -1.25
CA GLY A 798 15.59 -1.83 -2.23
C GLY A 798 15.01 -3.21 -1.99
N GLN A 799 14.54 -3.49 -0.77
CA GLN A 799 13.98 -4.79 -0.43
C GLN A 799 12.55 -4.97 -0.96
N MET A 800 12.25 -6.14 -1.49
CA MET A 800 10.92 -6.51 -1.99
C MET A 800 10.09 -7.14 -0.86
N GLN A 801 9.26 -6.35 -0.17
CA GLN A 801 8.42 -6.85 0.93
C GLN A 801 7.36 -7.87 0.50
N ALA A 802 7.03 -7.96 -0.80
CA ALA A 802 6.19 -9.01 -1.35
C ALA A 802 6.69 -10.42 -0.92
N LEU A 803 8.01 -10.62 -0.87
CA LEU A 803 8.59 -11.91 -0.45
C LEU A 803 8.29 -12.27 1.02
N ASN A 804 7.92 -11.29 1.85
CA ASN A 804 7.62 -11.46 3.27
C ASN A 804 6.11 -11.51 3.57
N LEU A 805 5.24 -11.21 2.60
CA LEU A 805 3.77 -11.17 2.82
C LEU A 805 3.16 -12.48 3.33
N PRO A 806 3.65 -13.68 2.95
CA PRO A 806 3.20 -14.92 3.57
C PRO A 806 3.35 -14.95 5.10
N ASP A 807 4.36 -14.26 5.66
CA ASP A 807 4.57 -14.19 7.12
C ASP A 807 3.52 -13.34 7.82
N PHE A 808 2.78 -12.52 7.06
CA PHE A 808 1.62 -11.74 7.49
C PHE A 808 0.28 -12.41 7.14
N ASN A 809 0.33 -13.69 6.76
CA ASN A 809 -0.79 -14.51 6.33
C ASN A 809 -1.50 -14.02 5.06
N VAL A 810 -0.77 -13.35 4.16
CA VAL A 810 -1.29 -12.84 2.90
C VAL A 810 -0.99 -13.82 1.76
N PHE A 811 -2.01 -14.17 0.98
CA PHE A 811 -1.87 -15.05 -0.20
C PHE A 811 -1.94 -14.29 -1.52
N SER A 812 -2.47 -13.07 -1.53
CA SER A 812 -2.65 -12.28 -2.75
C SER A 812 -2.61 -10.77 -2.49
N ILE A 813 -2.10 -10.01 -3.46
CA ILE A 813 -2.13 -8.55 -3.52
C ILE A 813 -2.72 -8.09 -4.86
N LEU A 814 -3.73 -7.23 -4.78
CA LEU A 814 -4.41 -6.67 -5.94
C LEU A 814 -4.16 -5.16 -6.05
N TRP A 815 -3.59 -4.77 -7.19
CA TRP A 815 -3.03 -3.46 -7.47
C TRP A 815 -4.01 -2.53 -8.19
N GLY A 816 -3.96 -1.26 -7.79
CA GLY A 816 -4.67 -0.16 -8.40
C GLY A 816 -6.14 -0.10 -8.02
N GLY A 817 -6.82 0.84 -8.67
CA GLY A 817 -8.21 1.17 -8.44
C GLY A 817 -8.73 2.02 -9.60
N GLY A 818 -9.84 2.74 -9.40
CA GLY A 818 -10.42 3.57 -10.47
C GLY A 818 -9.47 4.63 -11.00
N SER A 819 -8.69 5.26 -10.13
CA SER A 819 -7.83 6.39 -10.50
C SER A 819 -6.36 6.21 -10.11
N THR A 820 -5.92 5.00 -9.76
CA THR A 820 -4.58 4.77 -9.20
C THR A 820 -3.81 3.64 -9.87
N ILE A 821 -2.49 3.80 -9.91
CA ILE A 821 -1.59 2.96 -10.71
C ILE A 821 -1.86 1.48 -10.42
N SER A 822 -1.98 0.73 -11.51
CA SER A 822 -2.13 -0.73 -11.54
C SER A 822 -0.97 -1.32 -12.33
N ILE A 823 -0.94 -2.64 -12.51
CA ILE A 823 0.11 -3.33 -13.30
C ILE A 823 0.14 -2.78 -14.74
N THR A 824 -1.02 -2.43 -15.30
CA THR A 824 -1.15 -1.75 -16.58
C THR A 824 -2.18 -0.62 -16.49
N THR A 825 -2.13 0.30 -17.45
CA THR A 825 -3.13 1.37 -17.58
C THR A 825 -4.55 0.82 -17.82
N ILE A 826 -5.53 1.49 -17.20
CA ILE A 826 -6.95 1.42 -17.55
C ILE A 826 -7.45 2.78 -18.08
N HIS A 827 -6.52 3.61 -18.57
CA HIS A 827 -6.69 4.97 -19.11
C HIS A 827 -6.99 6.08 -18.10
N SER A 828 -7.60 5.76 -16.98
CA SER A 828 -7.99 6.73 -15.94
C SER A 828 -7.06 6.73 -14.73
N ASN A 829 -6.19 5.74 -14.62
CA ASN A 829 -5.38 5.49 -13.44
C ASN A 829 -3.94 6.01 -13.51
N GLY A 830 -3.63 6.76 -14.57
CA GLY A 830 -2.28 7.23 -14.87
C GLY A 830 -1.35 6.14 -15.40
N GLU A 831 -0.09 6.50 -15.62
CA GLU A 831 0.98 5.58 -15.98
C GLU A 831 2.21 5.82 -15.09
N ASP A 832 2.99 4.77 -14.91
CA ASP A 832 4.26 4.76 -14.19
C ASP A 832 5.45 4.43 -15.13
N GLY A 833 5.23 4.52 -16.44
CA GLY A 833 6.21 4.16 -17.46
C GLY A 833 6.49 2.66 -17.58
N GLY A 834 5.65 1.81 -17.01
CA GLY A 834 5.84 0.35 -16.97
C GLY A 834 6.64 -0.14 -15.77
N TRP A 835 6.89 0.71 -14.76
CA TRP A 835 7.71 0.34 -13.60
C TRP A 835 7.13 -0.86 -12.85
N LEU A 836 5.83 -0.84 -12.52
CA LEU A 836 5.20 -1.94 -11.80
C LEU A 836 5.13 -3.21 -12.65
N ALA A 837 4.93 -3.06 -13.97
CA ALA A 837 4.98 -4.17 -14.92
C ALA A 837 6.35 -4.86 -14.93
N ASP A 838 7.44 -4.09 -15.00
CA ASP A 838 8.81 -4.61 -14.92
C ASP A 838 9.06 -5.29 -13.57
N LYS A 839 8.53 -4.75 -12.49
CA LYS A 839 8.60 -5.35 -11.16
C LYS A 839 7.83 -6.67 -11.06
N MET A 840 6.72 -6.82 -11.78
CA MET A 840 6.06 -8.11 -11.89
C MET A 840 6.96 -9.13 -12.59
N VAL A 841 7.62 -8.75 -13.70
CA VAL A 841 8.59 -9.64 -14.38
C VAL A 841 9.70 -10.07 -13.42
N GLU A 842 10.24 -9.15 -12.62
CA GLU A 842 11.27 -9.43 -11.61
C GLU A 842 10.77 -10.44 -10.56
N TYR A 843 9.60 -10.20 -9.96
CA TYR A 843 9.03 -11.07 -8.93
C TYR A 843 8.73 -12.49 -9.46
N TYR A 844 8.07 -12.59 -10.62
CA TYR A 844 7.67 -13.89 -11.18
C TYR A 844 8.82 -14.71 -11.76
N ALA A 845 10.03 -14.16 -11.85
CA ALA A 845 11.23 -14.95 -12.14
C ALA A 845 11.57 -15.93 -11.00
N ALA A 846 11.23 -15.58 -9.76
CA ALA A 846 11.40 -16.41 -8.57
C ALA A 846 10.32 -16.08 -7.52
N PRO A 847 9.04 -16.45 -7.77
CA PRO A 847 7.93 -16.05 -6.92
C PRO A 847 8.03 -16.68 -5.52
N ARG A 848 7.41 -16.03 -4.53
CA ARG A 848 7.39 -16.54 -3.16
C ARG A 848 6.33 -17.62 -3.02
N TYR A 849 6.76 -18.88 -3.13
CA TYR A 849 5.94 -20.03 -2.77
C TYR A 849 5.64 -20.05 -1.27
N PHE A 850 4.46 -20.56 -0.90
CA PHE A 850 4.04 -20.71 0.50
C PHE A 850 4.78 -21.86 1.22
N ARG A 851 5.69 -22.56 0.53
CA ARG A 851 6.48 -23.69 1.02
C ARG A 851 7.96 -23.54 0.67
#